data_AF-A0A162JGP6-F1
#
_entry.id   AF-A0A162JGP6-F1
#
_cell.length_a   1.000
_cell.length_b   1.000
_cell.length_c   1.000
_cell.angle_alpha   90.00
_cell.angle_beta   90.00
_cell.angle_gamma   90.00
#
_symmetry.space_group_name_H-M   'P 1'
#
loop_
_entity.id
_entity.type
_entity.pdbx_description
1 polymer ?
#
loop_
_entity_poly.entity_id
_entity_poly.type
_entity_poly.pdbx_seq_one_letter_code
_entity_poly.pdbx_strand_id
1 'polypeptide(L)'
;MDPNDQPYGGNEAPDKEKMDQIRARRLAKLGAPKPQQDDSGSSSPGGQASPKPTTADSSSASAASRKKINITPAAAAPARSGPNPFTQLGLNKQSDAKSPVAGSPGRATSPASPRKRSLQEIDGGSAASNAAAPPLKQTAPSQAAETDEQYENRILTNIFRLSVDPHHMSTPTGVRLTFLPNLNEELNEAGEPMRLSTATLDQAIIEACTNWPDDKPLMSYLLPCWKRAVKQAAQKTGSSTRQQLHEEAKRLCMSNCLFAITMPDLYGRSANPNHDTIAPQLLRGPTDENGICLDFISEAIKRFDEDDAIPDVFNDAMVRISSQLALSSMNDNYKPHVQALLLYTRFPILITNLSKHATFNMPQSAAGIEKHTLLGPFFRLSPLQPEVIKSYFPGARSIDKGRIKNAQDALRMVLRTHQTDLFTISSAFIRAGPDTRSRMLDWFAYIMNTNHKRRAIQVDPREVASNGFMLNIATIMDQFCEPFMDNDFSKVAKIDIKYLRRKPRIDIKDETKINADQATADKYYEKKEEGESNFISEAFFLTLAAHHYGSESLNSQLKNLDRDIKYVESRIQAMEAEREKFVNNPQQLSAFEMTVKRHVNVLEKSIGMRHAIEGVLLDDRMQSTSLRFMRYVAVWLLRIATGQDYKPGRESEIIKLPLQDQNQEAFACLPEYALQNIVDNFKFVFKWLPTILPSAVGEEMPALCITFLRSSEWIKNPYLKSSLVSLLFYGTWNFLHLKKGVLGDQLTSLPFANEYLLHALMKFYIECESTGNNAFYDKFNIRYEIFQVIKCVWPNDVVNRGFFVQFVNMLLNDVTYVLDEALSKFPKMRALEIELKDPNLSAEDGQKKQEELQTLGNQATSYMQLANETLEMMKLFTNALSDAFTMPEIVSRLASMLNYNLETLAGKRAAAELNVENREKYHFRPIQLLSDLVEIYLNLDGSPVFVDAVAADGRSFKIEVLDRVTTILTSRNQKDPADMARWERLKARFKVAKATLDQAELDLGDVPPEFEDPIMGDLMRDPVLLPSKHIVDRSTIVQHLLSDPKDPFTRQPMTVDDAVPQPDLKARIEQWREEKMQEARNKLAATASEAEAMDTTEG
;
A
#
# COMPACT_ATOMS: atom_id res chain seq x y z
N MET A 1 -39.82 -2.09 6.21
CA MET A 1 -39.27 -1.27 5.14
C MET A 1 -37.85 -1.75 4.94
N ASP A 2 -37.55 -2.23 3.73
CA ASP A 2 -36.26 -2.82 3.39
C ASP A 2 -35.19 -1.71 3.25
N PRO A 3 -34.02 -1.79 3.91
CA PRO A 3 -32.98 -0.76 3.78
C PRO A 3 -32.15 -0.82 2.48
N ASN A 4 -32.39 -1.78 1.58
CA ASN A 4 -31.55 -1.97 0.39
C ASN A 4 -31.76 -0.94 -0.75
N ASP A 5 -32.81 -0.11 -0.70
CA ASP A 5 -33.13 0.88 -1.75
C ASP A 5 -32.46 2.26 -1.52
N GLN A 6 -31.13 2.33 -1.60
CA GLN A 6 -30.42 3.60 -1.89
C GLN A 6 -29.29 3.39 -2.92
N PRO A 7 -29.35 4.06 -4.09
CA PRO A 7 -28.34 3.90 -5.12
C PRO A 7 -27.03 4.60 -4.75
N TYR A 8 -25.92 3.91 -5.02
CA TYR A 8 -24.56 4.43 -4.87
C TYR A 8 -24.26 5.51 -5.92
N GLY A 9 -23.82 6.69 -5.47
CA GLY A 9 -23.32 7.75 -6.35
C GLY A 9 -21.91 7.44 -6.89
N GLY A 10 -21.83 6.59 -7.91
CA GLY A 10 -20.68 6.42 -8.79
C GLY A 10 -21.13 6.61 -10.24
N ASN A 11 -20.27 7.18 -11.10
CA ASN A 11 -20.58 7.55 -12.49
C ASN A 11 -21.56 6.59 -13.18
N GLU A 12 -22.74 7.08 -13.54
CA GLU A 12 -23.79 6.26 -14.14
C GLU A 12 -23.31 5.62 -15.45
N ALA A 13 -23.41 4.28 -15.52
CA ALA A 13 -23.17 3.54 -16.74
C ALA A 13 -24.31 3.79 -17.73
N PRO A 14 -24.04 3.94 -19.04
CA PRO A 14 -25.09 4.03 -20.03
C PRO A 14 -25.85 2.70 -20.13
N ASP A 15 -27.18 2.79 -20.16
CA ASP A 15 -28.11 1.65 -20.09
C ASP A 15 -27.78 0.49 -21.03
N LYS A 16 -28.05 -0.72 -20.52
CA LYS A 16 -28.11 -1.97 -21.30
C LYS A 16 -28.91 -1.80 -22.61
N GLU A 17 -30.01 -1.05 -22.58
CA GLU A 17 -30.82 -0.72 -23.76
C GLU A 17 -30.04 0.04 -24.85
N LYS A 18 -29.11 0.94 -24.49
CA LYS A 18 -28.28 1.64 -25.48
C LYS A 18 -27.33 0.68 -26.17
N MET A 19 -26.79 -0.32 -25.45
CA MET A 19 -25.94 -1.36 -26.02
C MET A 19 -26.73 -2.33 -26.91
N ASP A 20 -27.93 -2.74 -26.50
CA ASP A 20 -28.81 -3.56 -27.34
C ASP A 20 -29.32 -2.78 -28.57
N GLN A 21 -29.56 -1.47 -28.46
CA GLN A 21 -29.83 -0.58 -29.60
C GLN A 21 -28.61 -0.41 -30.53
N ILE A 22 -27.38 -0.41 -30.01
CA ILE A 22 -26.16 -0.41 -30.84
C ILE A 22 -26.01 -1.76 -31.56
N ARG A 23 -26.29 -2.88 -30.88
CA ARG A 23 -26.31 -4.22 -31.50
C ARG A 23 -27.38 -4.33 -32.57
N ALA A 24 -28.58 -3.81 -32.31
CA ALA A 24 -29.68 -3.71 -33.28
C ALA A 24 -29.34 -2.75 -34.45
N ARG A 25 -28.62 -1.64 -34.22
CA ARG A 25 -28.14 -0.75 -35.30
C ARG A 25 -27.02 -1.36 -36.14
N ARG A 26 -26.21 -2.27 -35.58
CA ARG A 26 -25.24 -3.07 -36.35
C ARG A 26 -25.95 -4.16 -37.17
N LEU A 27 -26.92 -4.85 -36.59
CA LEU A 27 -27.77 -5.82 -37.29
C LEU A 27 -28.63 -5.18 -38.39
N ALA A 28 -29.23 -4.02 -38.16
CA ALA A 28 -30.03 -3.31 -39.16
C ALA A 28 -29.21 -2.71 -40.32
N LYS A 29 -27.87 -2.75 -40.24
CA LYS A 29 -26.95 -2.39 -41.34
C LYS A 29 -26.50 -3.60 -42.17
N LEU A 30 -26.79 -4.82 -41.74
CA LEU A 30 -26.54 -6.07 -42.46
C LEU A 30 -27.91 -6.66 -42.83
N GLY A 31 -28.34 -6.45 -44.07
CA GLY A 31 -29.73 -6.68 -44.49
C GLY A 31 -30.19 -8.13 -44.33
N ALA A 32 -30.98 -8.41 -43.28
CA ALA A 32 -31.73 -9.65 -43.10
C ALA A 32 -33.13 -9.36 -42.51
N PRO A 33 -34.17 -10.15 -42.84
CA PRO A 33 -35.55 -9.79 -42.54
C PRO A 33 -35.94 -9.98 -41.06
N LYS A 34 -36.91 -9.19 -40.60
CA LYS A 34 -37.48 -9.28 -39.25
C LYS A 34 -38.21 -10.61 -39.02
N PRO A 35 -38.00 -11.29 -37.87
CA PRO A 35 -38.95 -12.27 -37.35
C PRO A 35 -40.26 -11.58 -36.91
N GLN A 36 -41.37 -12.29 -37.05
CA GLN A 36 -42.67 -11.86 -36.51
C GLN A 36 -42.68 -11.94 -34.97
N GLN A 37 -43.37 -11.02 -34.32
CA GLN A 37 -43.72 -11.13 -32.90
C GLN A 37 -45.10 -11.78 -32.78
N ASP A 38 -45.18 -12.90 -32.05
CA ASP A 38 -46.45 -13.48 -31.64
C ASP A 38 -47.12 -12.64 -30.56
N ASP A 39 -48.45 -12.58 -30.64
CA ASP A 39 -49.31 -11.74 -29.81
C ASP A 39 -50.00 -12.59 -28.72
N SER A 40 -49.81 -12.23 -27.46
CA SER A 40 -50.61 -12.76 -26.35
C SER A 40 -50.58 -11.78 -25.16
N GLY A 41 -51.69 -11.07 -24.94
CA GLY A 41 -51.81 -10.07 -23.87
C GLY A 41 -52.56 -10.54 -22.63
N SER A 42 -52.62 -9.68 -21.60
CA SER A 42 -53.63 -9.74 -20.54
C SER A 42 -53.90 -8.37 -19.89
N SER A 43 -55.13 -7.87 -20.10
CA SER A 43 -55.99 -7.10 -19.18
C SER A 43 -55.43 -5.98 -18.26
N SER A 44 -55.99 -4.78 -18.45
CA SER A 44 -56.09 -3.59 -17.57
C SER A 44 -56.95 -3.84 -16.29
N PRO A 45 -57.46 -2.86 -15.47
CA PRO A 45 -57.53 -1.38 -15.56
C PRO A 45 -57.10 -0.63 -14.25
N GLY A 46 -57.18 0.71 -14.07
CA GLY A 46 -57.54 1.87 -14.91
C GLY A 46 -57.88 3.13 -14.06
N GLY A 47 -58.12 4.29 -14.70
CA GLY A 47 -58.56 5.57 -14.09
C GLY A 47 -57.50 6.70 -14.18
N GLN A 48 -57.62 7.73 -15.03
CA GLN A 48 -58.51 8.92 -14.95
C GLN A 48 -58.33 9.79 -13.68
N ALA A 49 -58.32 11.14 -13.70
CA ALA A 49 -58.13 12.14 -14.76
C ALA A 49 -57.89 13.53 -14.10
N SER A 50 -57.39 14.51 -14.87
CA SER A 50 -57.24 15.96 -14.55
C SER A 50 -58.59 16.64 -14.19
N PRO A 51 -58.70 17.93 -13.72
CA PRO A 51 -57.75 19.03 -13.99
C PRO A 51 -57.58 20.19 -12.96
N LYS A 52 -56.63 21.09 -13.32
CA LYS A 52 -56.55 22.55 -13.02
C LYS A 52 -57.85 23.29 -13.41
N PRO A 53 -58.16 24.54 -12.97
CA PRO A 53 -57.29 25.74 -13.06
C PRO A 53 -57.48 26.75 -11.88
N THR A 54 -57.11 28.05 -11.85
CA THR A 54 -56.64 29.05 -12.85
C THR A 54 -55.89 30.21 -12.13
N THR A 55 -54.96 30.87 -12.83
CA THR A 55 -54.62 32.34 -12.88
C THR A 55 -55.11 33.33 -11.78
N ALA A 56 -54.44 34.45 -11.48
CA ALA A 56 -53.62 35.32 -12.34
C ALA A 56 -52.73 36.32 -11.54
N ASP A 57 -51.73 36.91 -12.21
CA ASP A 57 -51.39 38.36 -12.27
C ASP A 57 -51.20 39.22 -10.99
N SER A 58 -50.32 40.24 -10.93
CA SER A 58 -49.37 40.82 -11.92
C SER A 58 -48.38 41.82 -11.26
N SER A 59 -47.54 42.45 -12.10
CA SER A 59 -46.97 43.83 -11.97
C SER A 59 -45.74 44.09 -11.06
N SER A 60 -44.57 43.88 -11.67
CA SER A 60 -43.57 44.92 -12.00
C SER A 60 -43.26 46.11 -11.05
N ALA A 61 -42.03 46.08 -10.52
CA ALA A 61 -40.95 47.08 -10.70
C ALA A 61 -41.08 48.55 -10.18
N SER A 62 -40.15 48.93 -9.29
CA SER A 62 -39.35 50.19 -9.23
C SER A 62 -38.77 50.39 -7.82
N ALA A 63 -37.79 51.25 -7.53
CA ALA A 63 -36.55 51.63 -8.22
C ALA A 63 -35.62 52.35 -7.20
N ALA A 64 -34.29 52.29 -7.41
CA ALA A 64 -33.23 53.13 -6.78
C ALA A 64 -33.14 53.18 -5.21
N SER A 65 -31.97 52.99 -4.61
CA SER A 65 -30.85 53.95 -4.71
C SER A 65 -29.58 53.46 -3.99
N ARG A 66 -28.41 53.94 -4.43
CA ARG A 66 -27.09 53.69 -3.78
C ARG A 66 -26.83 54.72 -2.68
N LYS A 67 -26.30 54.29 -1.52
CA LYS A 67 -25.26 55.06 -0.78
C LYS A 67 -24.19 54.19 -0.12
N LYS A 68 -22.97 54.72 -0.16
CA LYS A 68 -21.71 54.35 0.53
C LYS A 68 -21.27 55.60 1.32
N ILE A 69 -20.50 55.57 2.41
CA ILE A 69 -19.75 54.53 3.18
C ILE A 69 -19.79 54.99 4.65
N ASN A 70 -19.79 54.11 5.66
CA ASN A 70 -18.85 54.29 6.78
C ASN A 70 -18.55 53.04 7.63
N ILE A 71 -17.38 53.09 8.27
CA ILE A 71 -16.65 51.96 8.88
C ILE A 71 -16.73 52.03 10.42
N THR A 72 -16.77 50.88 11.08
CA THR A 72 -16.38 50.75 12.50
C THR A 72 -15.85 49.34 12.76
N PRO A 73 -14.60 49.14 13.21
CA PRO A 73 -14.06 47.82 13.52
C PRO A 73 -14.36 47.43 14.98
N ALA A 74 -14.82 46.19 15.20
CA ALA A 74 -15.13 45.67 16.53
C ALA A 74 -14.12 44.60 16.99
N ALA A 75 -13.49 44.88 18.15
CA ALA A 75 -12.92 43.99 19.16
C ALA A 75 -12.05 42.77 18.75
N ALA A 76 -10.84 42.73 19.31
CA ALA A 76 -9.90 41.61 19.20
C ALA A 76 -10.32 40.36 20.00
N ALA A 77 -9.95 39.18 19.50
CA ALA A 77 -10.16 37.90 20.16
C ALA A 77 -9.16 37.64 21.32
N PRO A 78 -9.57 36.93 22.39
CA PRO A 78 -8.68 36.61 23.51
C PRO A 78 -7.70 35.47 23.15
N ALA A 79 -6.44 35.65 23.52
CA ALA A 79 -5.40 34.62 23.36
C ALA A 79 -5.69 33.37 24.22
N ARG A 80 -5.45 32.18 23.66
CA ARG A 80 -5.37 30.91 24.41
C ARG A 80 -4.01 30.26 24.20
N SER A 81 -3.07 30.58 25.08
CA SER A 81 -1.78 29.91 25.20
C SER A 81 -1.93 28.62 26.02
N GLY A 82 -2.14 27.49 25.35
CA GLY A 82 -1.87 26.18 25.94
C GLY A 82 -0.36 25.88 25.94
N PRO A 83 0.19 25.14 26.91
CA PRO A 83 1.59 24.74 26.88
C PRO A 83 1.88 23.81 25.68
N ASN A 84 3.06 23.97 25.11
CA ASN A 84 3.51 23.24 23.92
C ASN A 84 3.73 21.75 24.27
N PRO A 85 3.10 20.77 23.58
CA PRO A 85 3.14 19.34 24.00
C PRO A 85 4.55 18.72 24.05
N PHE A 86 5.52 19.33 23.37
CA PHE A 86 6.90 18.82 23.30
C PHE A 86 7.68 18.88 24.63
N THR A 87 7.24 19.65 25.64
CA THR A 87 7.94 19.69 26.95
C THR A 87 7.69 18.45 27.82
N GLN A 88 6.65 17.65 27.53
CA GLN A 88 6.34 16.41 28.26
C GLN A 88 7.26 15.24 27.90
N LEU A 89 8.11 15.36 26.86
CA LEU A 89 8.93 14.26 26.35
C LEU A 89 10.35 14.18 26.95
N GLY A 90 10.76 15.13 27.81
CA GLY A 90 11.99 15.03 28.61
C GLY A 90 13.32 15.10 27.83
N LEU A 91 13.31 15.64 26.60
CA LEU A 91 14.50 15.75 25.75
C LEU A 91 15.10 17.17 25.83
N ASN A 92 16.12 17.34 26.69
CA ASN A 92 16.91 18.57 26.72
C ASN A 92 17.79 18.68 25.46
N LYS A 93 17.53 19.69 24.63
CA LYS A 93 18.50 20.15 23.62
C LYS A 93 19.50 21.10 24.29
N GLN A 94 20.77 20.72 24.36
CA GLN A 94 21.84 21.71 24.50
C GLN A 94 21.93 22.55 23.23
N SER A 95 22.10 23.85 23.39
CA SER A 95 22.17 24.84 22.31
C SER A 95 23.59 25.39 22.20
N ASP A 96 24.31 25.01 21.15
CA ASP A 96 25.60 25.62 20.80
C ASP A 96 25.42 26.86 19.93
N ALA A 97 26.31 27.83 20.12
CA ALA A 97 26.35 29.09 19.38
C ALA A 97 27.51 29.15 18.37
N LYS A 98 27.32 29.96 17.33
CA LYS A 98 28.16 30.19 16.14
C LYS A 98 29.65 30.45 16.48
N SER A 99 30.62 29.70 15.94
CA SER A 99 31.40 29.94 14.66
C SER A 99 32.58 30.94 14.79
N PRO A 100 33.61 30.98 13.88
CA PRO A 100 33.94 30.13 12.70
C PRO A 100 35.47 29.78 12.48
N VAL A 101 35.76 29.13 11.32
CA VAL A 101 37.00 29.17 10.47
C VAL A 101 38.08 28.05 10.53
N ALA A 102 38.18 27.35 9.38
CA ALA A 102 39.33 26.68 8.70
C ALA A 102 40.08 25.46 9.29
N GLY A 103 40.41 24.51 8.40
CA GLY A 103 41.59 23.62 8.54
C GLY A 103 41.34 22.11 8.48
N SER A 104 41.07 21.55 7.31
CA SER A 104 41.34 20.11 6.99
C SER A 104 42.60 20.02 6.11
N PRO A 105 43.22 18.85 5.85
CA PRO A 105 42.85 17.47 6.23
C PRO A 105 43.99 16.64 6.91
N GLY A 106 43.66 15.48 7.51
CA GLY A 106 44.64 14.67 8.26
C GLY A 106 44.25 13.21 8.57
N ARG A 107 43.76 12.49 7.56
CA ARG A 107 43.55 11.02 7.45
C ARG A 107 44.36 10.12 8.42
N ALA A 108 43.68 9.25 9.20
CA ALA A 108 43.88 7.78 9.26
C ALA A 108 43.58 7.08 10.63
N THR A 109 42.88 5.94 10.53
CA THR A 109 43.01 4.70 11.34
C THR A 109 42.77 4.68 12.86
N SER A 110 41.70 3.94 13.23
CA SER A 110 41.54 3.08 14.43
C SER A 110 42.67 2.01 14.54
N PRO A 111 42.76 1.14 15.59
CA PRO A 111 41.76 0.81 16.62
C PRO A 111 42.30 0.51 18.05
N ALA A 112 41.38 0.00 18.88
CA ALA A 112 41.59 -1.01 19.94
C ALA A 112 42.14 -0.62 21.33
N SER A 113 41.29 -0.91 22.33
CA SER A 113 41.56 -1.26 23.74
C SER A 113 42.42 -2.53 23.92
N PRO A 114 42.69 -3.03 25.15
CA PRO A 114 42.75 -2.42 26.50
C PRO A 114 44.00 -2.83 27.34
N ARG A 115 44.21 -2.24 28.53
CA ARG A 115 44.39 -2.91 29.87
C ARG A 115 45.31 -2.17 30.87
N LYS A 116 44.78 -2.10 32.10
CA LYS A 116 45.44 -2.04 33.44
C LYS A 116 46.98 -2.15 33.52
N ARG A 117 47.62 -1.15 34.18
CA ARG A 117 48.41 -1.23 35.43
C ARG A 117 48.94 0.18 35.80
N SER A 118 48.71 0.69 37.03
CA SER A 118 49.70 0.85 38.12
C SER A 118 51.04 1.46 37.67
N LEU A 119 51.65 2.46 38.29
CA LEU A 119 51.46 3.31 39.48
C LEU A 119 52.70 4.24 39.50
N GLN A 120 52.71 5.33 40.28
CA GLN A 120 53.92 6.12 40.64
C GLN A 120 54.59 6.95 39.52
N GLU A 121 55.16 8.13 39.77
CA GLU A 121 55.03 9.16 40.83
C GLU A 121 55.86 10.40 40.43
N ILE A 122 55.51 11.60 40.93
CA ILE A 122 56.43 12.75 41.21
C ILE A 122 57.13 13.38 39.97
N ASP A 123 57.34 14.69 39.78
CA ASP A 123 57.02 15.96 40.48
C ASP A 123 56.64 16.97 39.35
N GLY A 124 56.12 18.19 39.52
CA GLY A 124 56.05 19.10 40.67
C GLY A 124 56.06 20.54 40.10
N GLY A 125 55.41 21.51 40.77
CA GLY A 125 55.45 22.92 40.32
C GLY A 125 54.12 23.67 40.43
N SER A 126 53.84 24.23 41.61
CA SER A 126 52.64 25.02 41.92
C SER A 126 53.00 26.43 42.38
N ALA A 127 52.27 27.45 41.93
CA ALA A 127 52.02 28.73 42.64
C ALA A 127 51.00 29.59 41.85
N ALA A 128 50.05 30.34 42.45
CA ALA A 128 49.56 30.39 43.83
C ALA A 128 48.22 31.17 43.93
N SER A 129 47.47 30.94 45.02
CA SER A 129 46.50 31.87 45.69
C SER A 129 45.22 32.34 44.93
N ASN A 130 44.06 32.59 45.56
CA ASN A 130 43.72 32.71 47.00
C ASN A 130 42.21 32.48 47.33
N ALA A 131 41.91 32.25 48.63
CA ALA A 131 40.59 32.25 49.31
C ALA A 131 39.59 31.10 49.00
N ALA A 132 38.88 30.48 49.97
CA ALA A 132 38.93 30.55 51.45
C ALA A 132 38.51 29.18 52.06
N ALA A 133 38.90 28.89 53.32
CA ALA A 133 38.79 27.55 53.93
C ALA A 133 37.77 27.45 55.09
N PRO A 134 37.08 26.29 55.26
CA PRO A 134 36.43 25.89 56.50
C PRO A 134 37.41 25.20 57.49
N PRO A 135 37.05 25.07 58.78
CA PRO A 135 38.03 24.87 59.86
C PRO A 135 38.52 23.43 60.10
N LEU A 136 39.56 23.35 60.93
CA LEU A 136 40.30 22.16 61.35
C LEU A 136 39.42 20.98 61.81
N LYS A 137 39.73 19.77 61.32
CA LYS A 137 39.34 18.54 62.00
C LYS A 137 40.13 18.38 63.30
N GLN A 138 39.45 18.42 64.43
CA GLN A 138 39.99 17.90 65.68
C GLN A 138 40.26 16.39 65.56
N THR A 139 41.34 15.94 66.17
CA THR A 139 41.66 14.54 66.39
C THR A 139 40.60 13.89 67.29
N ALA A 140 39.80 12.98 66.74
CA ALA A 140 39.00 12.04 67.54
C ALA A 140 39.88 10.85 67.95
N PRO A 141 39.68 10.27 69.16
CA PRO A 141 40.63 9.31 69.73
C PRO A 141 40.58 7.95 69.05
N SER A 142 41.68 7.21 69.22
CA SER A 142 41.80 5.79 68.87
C SER A 142 40.66 4.97 69.49
N GLN A 143 39.71 4.55 68.66
CA GLN A 143 38.71 3.56 69.06
C GLN A 143 39.42 2.23 69.36
N ALA A 144 39.08 1.62 70.49
CA ALA A 144 39.43 0.23 70.77
C ALA A 144 38.88 -0.67 69.66
N ALA A 145 39.52 -1.83 69.45
CA ALA A 145 39.05 -2.80 68.47
C ALA A 145 37.62 -3.25 68.80
N GLU A 146 36.66 -2.80 67.98
CA GLU A 146 35.24 -3.16 68.11
C GLU A 146 35.10 -4.69 68.11
N THR A 147 34.52 -5.25 69.17
CA THR A 147 34.32 -6.70 69.29
C THR A 147 33.33 -7.18 68.24
N ASP A 148 33.37 -8.47 67.88
CA ASP A 148 32.47 -9.00 66.84
C ASP A 148 30.99 -8.84 67.23
N GLU A 149 30.64 -8.96 68.51
CA GLU A 149 29.30 -8.66 69.06
C GLU A 149 28.88 -7.19 68.93
N GLN A 150 29.81 -6.25 69.16
CA GLN A 150 29.55 -4.81 69.02
C GLN A 150 29.36 -4.44 67.53
N TYR A 151 30.20 -5.03 66.67
CA TYR A 151 30.08 -4.92 65.22
C TYR A 151 28.74 -5.48 64.73
N GLU A 152 28.34 -6.65 65.22
CA GLU A 152 27.05 -7.30 64.92
C GLU A 152 25.86 -6.40 65.27
N ASN A 153 25.74 -6.00 66.53
CA ASN A 153 24.67 -5.10 66.98
C ASN A 153 24.64 -3.80 66.16
N ARG A 154 25.80 -3.17 65.91
CA ARG A 154 25.89 -1.94 65.12
C ARG A 154 25.46 -2.15 63.66
N ILE A 155 25.83 -3.27 63.03
CA ILE A 155 25.46 -3.54 61.64
C ILE A 155 23.96 -3.83 61.52
N LEU A 156 23.41 -4.69 62.38
CA LEU A 156 21.98 -5.04 62.37
C LEU A 156 21.10 -3.80 62.65
N THR A 157 21.45 -3.03 63.69
CA THR A 157 20.83 -1.71 63.99
C THR A 157 20.82 -0.78 62.76
N ASN A 158 21.92 -0.73 61.99
CA ASN A 158 22.01 0.14 60.81
C ASN A 158 21.27 -0.38 59.57
N ILE A 159 21.19 -1.70 59.39
CA ILE A 159 20.45 -2.32 58.28
C ILE A 159 18.94 -2.15 58.51
N PHE A 160 18.43 -2.58 59.68
CA PHE A 160 16.99 -2.66 59.93
C PHE A 160 16.41 -1.41 60.60
N ARG A 161 17.24 -0.50 61.13
CA ARG A 161 16.83 0.70 61.88
C ARG A 161 16.05 0.37 63.16
N LEU A 162 16.48 -0.68 63.86
CA LEU A 162 15.87 -1.19 65.09
C LEU A 162 16.77 -0.93 66.29
N SER A 163 16.18 -0.83 67.48
CA SER A 163 16.88 -0.82 68.76
C SER A 163 16.08 -1.60 69.80
N VAL A 164 16.78 -2.41 70.59
CA VAL A 164 16.28 -3.05 71.81
C VAL A 164 16.67 -2.28 73.07
N ASP A 165 17.38 -1.15 72.95
CA ASP A 165 17.76 -0.29 74.08
C ASP A 165 16.99 1.04 74.01
N PRO A 166 16.10 1.35 74.98
CA PRO A 166 15.31 2.57 74.98
C PRO A 166 16.14 3.85 75.16
N HIS A 167 17.38 3.75 75.64
CA HIS A 167 18.32 4.88 75.74
C HIS A 167 19.08 5.15 74.44
N HIS A 168 19.17 4.16 73.54
CA HIS A 168 19.88 4.26 72.26
C HIS A 168 18.91 4.26 71.06
N MET A 169 18.14 5.35 70.94
CA MET A 169 17.06 5.51 69.93
C MET A 169 17.45 6.25 68.64
N SER A 170 18.73 6.60 68.47
CA SER A 170 19.27 7.22 67.25
C SER A 170 20.62 6.62 66.90
N THR A 171 20.91 6.45 65.61
CA THR A 171 22.26 6.10 65.15
C THR A 171 23.25 7.25 65.38
N PRO A 172 24.57 6.99 65.37
CA PRO A 172 25.59 8.05 65.36
C PRO A 172 25.49 9.03 64.17
N THR A 173 24.71 8.68 63.14
CA THR A 173 24.41 9.52 61.97
C THR A 173 23.07 10.26 62.07
N GLY A 174 22.42 10.27 63.24
CA GLY A 174 21.17 10.99 63.50
C GLY A 174 19.91 10.35 62.92
N VAL A 175 19.95 9.08 62.51
CA VAL A 175 18.77 8.35 62.01
C VAL A 175 18.02 7.75 63.20
N ARG A 176 16.74 8.12 63.35
CA ARG A 176 15.84 7.56 64.37
C ARG A 176 15.66 6.06 64.16
N LEU A 177 15.69 5.32 65.27
CA LEU A 177 15.47 3.88 65.33
C LEU A 177 14.04 3.56 65.81
N THR A 178 13.52 2.40 65.44
CA THR A 178 12.28 1.83 65.97
C THR A 178 12.61 1.01 67.21
N PHE A 179 11.90 1.25 68.32
CA PHE A 179 12.05 0.47 69.55
C PHE A 179 11.29 -0.85 69.43
N LEU A 180 11.86 -1.92 69.99
CA LEU A 180 11.28 -3.25 70.06
C LEU A 180 10.98 -3.58 71.54
N PRO A 181 9.80 -3.21 72.06
CA PRO A 181 9.44 -3.45 73.46
C PRO A 181 9.39 -4.93 73.83
N ASN A 182 8.89 -5.82 72.97
CA ASN A 182 8.69 -7.22 73.35
C ASN A 182 10.04 -7.94 73.42
N LEU A 183 10.89 -7.77 72.41
CA LEU A 183 12.26 -8.30 72.43
C LEU A 183 13.12 -7.66 73.55
N ASN A 184 12.85 -6.41 73.96
CA ASN A 184 13.49 -5.82 75.13
C ASN A 184 13.08 -6.52 76.43
N GLU A 185 11.79 -6.83 76.61
CA GLU A 185 11.27 -7.54 77.79
C GLU A 185 11.87 -8.96 77.88
N GLU A 186 11.85 -9.72 76.78
CA GLU A 186 12.42 -11.08 76.74
C GLU A 186 13.93 -11.12 77.03
N LEU A 187 14.72 -10.19 76.46
CA LEU A 187 16.17 -10.10 76.74
C LEU A 187 16.45 -9.77 78.21
N ASN A 188 15.62 -8.93 78.84
CA ASN A 188 15.73 -8.63 80.27
C ASN A 188 15.39 -9.84 81.14
N GLU A 189 14.32 -10.57 80.81
CA GLU A 189 13.91 -11.79 81.55
C GLU A 189 14.96 -12.92 81.43
N ALA A 190 15.57 -13.06 80.26
CA ALA A 190 16.66 -14.02 80.02
C ALA A 190 18.00 -13.61 80.67
N GLY A 191 18.14 -12.35 81.10
CA GLY A 191 19.41 -11.80 81.59
C GLY A 191 20.47 -11.58 80.50
N GLU A 192 20.04 -11.50 79.24
CA GLU A 192 20.92 -11.29 78.08
C GLU A 192 21.25 -9.80 77.87
N PRO A 193 22.40 -9.47 77.25
CA PRO A 193 22.74 -8.08 76.96
C PRO A 193 21.77 -7.48 75.93
N MET A 194 21.26 -6.27 76.19
CA MET A 194 20.39 -5.49 75.27
C MET A 194 21.09 -5.14 73.94
N ARG A 195 21.19 -6.11 73.04
CA ARG A 195 21.85 -6.01 71.73
C ARG A 195 21.13 -6.88 70.72
N LEU A 196 21.09 -6.42 69.47
CA LEU A 196 20.68 -7.27 68.35
C LEU A 196 21.81 -8.25 68.00
N SER A 197 21.47 -9.52 67.85
CA SER A 197 22.36 -10.58 67.35
C SER A 197 21.70 -11.30 66.18
N THR A 198 22.45 -12.12 65.45
CA THR A 198 21.92 -13.02 64.42
C THR A 198 20.88 -14.01 64.96
N ALA A 199 20.97 -14.40 66.23
CA ALA A 199 19.99 -15.28 66.88
C ALA A 199 18.64 -14.61 67.12
N THR A 200 18.63 -13.32 67.50
CA THR A 200 17.40 -12.55 67.77
C THR A 200 16.87 -11.77 66.57
N LEU A 201 17.58 -11.82 65.43
CA LEU A 201 17.29 -10.97 64.28
C LEU A 201 15.93 -11.23 63.62
N ASP A 202 15.51 -12.49 63.49
CA ASP A 202 14.26 -12.81 62.78
C ASP A 202 13.04 -12.34 63.59
N GLN A 203 13.05 -12.58 64.90
CA GLN A 203 12.07 -12.05 65.86
C GLN A 203 12.05 -10.51 65.85
N ALA A 204 13.23 -9.86 65.81
CA ALA A 204 13.32 -8.41 65.70
C ALA A 204 12.67 -7.86 64.42
N ILE A 205 12.81 -8.56 63.28
CA ILE A 205 12.19 -8.17 62.02
C ILE A 205 10.66 -8.40 62.07
N ILE A 206 10.19 -9.51 62.65
CA ILE A 206 8.76 -9.82 62.80
C ILE A 206 8.07 -8.78 63.69
N GLU A 207 8.64 -8.46 64.85
CA GLU A 207 8.12 -7.42 65.74
C GLU A 207 8.13 -6.04 65.05
N ALA A 208 9.20 -5.69 64.32
CA ALA A 208 9.26 -4.45 63.56
C ALA A 208 8.19 -4.33 62.46
N CYS A 209 7.85 -5.44 61.80
CA CYS A 209 6.82 -5.50 60.77
C CYS A 209 5.41 -5.45 61.37
N THR A 210 5.20 -6.11 62.50
CA THR A 210 3.94 -6.05 63.27
C THR A 210 3.69 -4.62 63.80
N ASN A 211 4.74 -3.93 64.26
CA ASN A 211 4.69 -2.53 64.69
C ASN A 211 4.68 -1.52 63.53
N TRP A 212 4.79 -1.95 62.27
CA TRP A 212 4.67 -1.07 61.12
C TRP A 212 3.19 -0.69 60.88
N PRO A 213 2.85 0.54 60.46
CA PRO A 213 1.45 0.92 60.26
C PRO A 213 0.71 0.06 59.21
N ASP A 214 -0.50 -0.40 59.55
CA ASP A 214 -1.31 -1.29 58.69
C ASP A 214 -1.78 -0.63 57.39
N ASP A 215 -1.88 0.71 57.38
CA ASP A 215 -2.19 1.50 56.19
C ASP A 215 -1.07 1.48 55.13
N LYS A 216 0.08 0.86 55.43
CA LYS A 216 1.27 0.85 54.58
C LYS A 216 1.74 -0.57 54.25
N PRO A 217 2.16 -0.86 53.00
CA PRO A 217 2.78 -2.13 52.64
C PRO A 217 4.08 -2.35 53.41
N LEU A 218 4.27 -3.55 53.97
CA LEU A 218 5.50 -3.98 54.67
C LEU A 218 6.76 -3.83 53.80
N MET A 219 6.63 -4.06 52.49
CA MET A 219 7.70 -3.86 51.52
C MET A 219 8.26 -2.44 51.48
N SER A 220 7.52 -1.43 51.98
CA SER A 220 8.02 -0.05 52.09
C SER A 220 9.02 0.14 53.23
N TYR A 221 9.03 -0.78 54.21
CA TYR A 221 10.02 -0.85 55.28
C TYR A 221 11.15 -1.83 54.91
N LEU A 222 10.78 -3.04 54.47
CA LEU A 222 11.72 -4.13 54.21
C LEU A 222 12.63 -3.90 53.00
N LEU A 223 12.14 -3.29 51.92
CA LEU A 223 12.95 -3.13 50.69
C LEU A 223 14.12 -2.14 50.86
N PRO A 224 13.97 -1.01 51.57
CA PRO A 224 15.12 -0.21 52.02
C PRO A 224 16.08 -0.96 52.94
N CYS A 225 15.59 -1.85 53.82
CA CYS A 225 16.45 -2.72 54.65
C CYS A 225 17.26 -3.68 53.77
N TRP A 226 16.63 -4.33 52.80
CA TRP A 226 17.28 -5.19 51.81
C TRP A 226 18.40 -4.48 51.06
N LYS A 227 18.17 -3.26 50.55
CA LYS A 227 19.21 -2.50 49.83
C LYS A 227 20.39 -2.14 50.74
N ARG A 228 20.16 -1.90 52.03
CA ARG A 228 21.23 -1.72 53.03
C ARG A 228 21.96 -3.04 53.29
N ALA A 229 21.26 -4.17 53.45
CA ALA A 229 21.85 -5.49 53.64
C ALA A 229 22.77 -5.89 52.47
N VAL A 230 22.29 -5.77 51.23
CA VAL A 230 23.10 -6.02 50.01
C VAL A 230 24.35 -5.13 49.97
N LYS A 231 24.21 -3.84 50.30
CA LYS A 231 25.35 -2.91 50.34
C LYS A 231 26.38 -3.25 51.44
N GLN A 232 25.97 -3.89 52.53
CA GLN A 232 26.87 -4.37 53.57
C GLN A 232 27.54 -5.70 53.17
N ALA A 233 26.78 -6.68 52.65
CA ALA A 233 27.31 -7.95 52.15
C ALA A 233 28.34 -7.78 51.01
N ALA A 234 28.17 -6.77 50.17
CA ALA A 234 29.13 -6.42 49.11
C ALA A 234 30.47 -5.84 49.62
N GLN A 235 30.57 -5.45 50.90
CA GLN A 235 31.82 -4.96 51.48
C GLN A 235 32.68 -6.12 51.95
N LYS A 236 33.95 -6.15 51.51
CA LYS A 236 34.91 -7.17 51.95
C LYS A 236 35.28 -6.94 53.41
N THR A 237 34.85 -7.84 54.29
CA THR A 237 35.30 -7.87 55.68
C THR A 237 36.55 -8.75 55.84
N GLY A 238 37.42 -8.39 56.78
CA GLY A 238 38.64 -9.16 57.10
C GLY A 238 38.42 -10.35 58.05
N SER A 239 37.18 -10.58 58.51
CA SER A 239 36.79 -11.67 59.41
C SER A 239 35.70 -12.50 58.72
N SER A 240 35.84 -13.82 58.74
CA SER A 240 34.84 -14.76 58.22
C SER A 240 33.51 -14.65 58.95
N THR A 241 33.55 -14.46 60.28
CA THR A 241 32.38 -14.30 61.14
C THR A 241 31.58 -13.05 60.75
N ARG A 242 32.28 -11.94 60.48
CA ARG A 242 31.65 -10.70 60.01
C ARG A 242 31.05 -10.84 58.60
N GLN A 243 31.63 -11.67 57.73
CA GLN A 243 31.03 -11.96 56.41
C GLN A 243 29.77 -12.84 56.53
N GLN A 244 29.80 -13.86 57.40
CA GLN A 244 28.65 -14.73 57.68
C GLN A 244 27.46 -13.91 58.21
N LEU A 245 27.70 -13.00 59.16
CA LEU A 245 26.71 -12.02 59.63
C LEU A 245 26.04 -11.26 58.48
N HIS A 246 26.80 -10.74 57.52
CA HIS A 246 26.23 -9.95 56.42
C HIS A 246 25.37 -10.79 55.47
N GLU A 247 25.81 -12.02 55.15
CA GLU A 247 25.02 -12.94 54.32
C GLU A 247 23.76 -13.41 55.08
N GLU A 248 23.83 -13.64 56.39
CA GLU A 248 22.68 -14.07 57.19
C GLU A 248 21.65 -12.95 57.37
N ALA A 249 22.09 -11.73 57.67
CA ALA A 249 21.22 -10.55 57.68
C ALA A 249 20.54 -10.31 56.32
N LYS A 250 21.26 -10.54 55.23
CA LYS A 250 20.72 -10.52 53.86
C LYS A 250 19.72 -11.67 53.62
N ARG A 251 20.03 -12.90 54.08
CA ARG A 251 19.19 -14.09 53.94
C ARG A 251 17.84 -13.90 54.64
N LEU A 252 17.85 -13.49 55.90
CA LEU A 252 16.66 -13.25 56.72
C LEU A 252 15.86 -12.05 56.22
N CYS A 253 16.52 -10.98 55.78
CA CYS A 253 15.83 -9.85 55.16
C CYS A 253 15.08 -10.27 53.88
N MET A 254 15.66 -11.11 53.03
CA MET A 254 14.98 -11.64 51.84
C MET A 254 13.82 -12.56 52.21
N SER A 255 13.98 -13.45 53.20
CA SER A 255 12.87 -14.29 53.68
C SER A 255 11.68 -13.44 54.10
N ASN A 256 11.91 -12.46 54.97
CA ASN A 256 10.87 -11.55 55.43
C ASN A 256 10.29 -10.68 54.30
N CYS A 257 11.08 -10.28 53.28
CA CYS A 257 10.51 -9.60 52.09
C CYS A 257 9.50 -10.48 51.35
N LEU A 258 9.75 -11.78 51.24
CA LEU A 258 8.86 -12.71 50.53
C LEU A 258 7.65 -13.08 51.40
N PHE A 259 7.86 -13.41 52.68
CA PHE A 259 6.79 -13.71 53.63
C PHE A 259 5.84 -12.52 53.85
N ALA A 260 6.36 -11.28 53.81
CA ALA A 260 5.54 -10.07 53.85
C ALA A 260 4.60 -9.89 52.63
N ILE A 261 4.68 -10.77 51.63
CA ILE A 261 3.82 -10.81 50.45
C ILE A 261 3.03 -12.13 50.39
N THR A 262 3.67 -13.28 50.68
CA THR A 262 3.01 -14.60 50.59
C THR A 262 2.27 -15.03 51.86
N MET A 263 2.66 -14.53 53.03
CA MET A 263 2.14 -14.90 54.34
C MET A 263 1.98 -13.68 55.27
N PRO A 264 1.13 -12.69 54.93
CA PRO A 264 0.94 -11.48 55.73
C PRO A 264 0.45 -11.75 57.17
N ASP A 265 -0.27 -12.87 57.37
CA ASP A 265 -0.76 -13.30 58.69
C ASP A 265 0.38 -13.52 59.70
N LEU A 266 1.61 -13.82 59.25
CA LEU A 266 2.81 -13.96 60.08
C LEU A 266 3.12 -12.67 60.88
N TYR A 267 2.68 -11.52 60.38
CA TYR A 267 2.87 -10.20 60.98
C TYR A 267 1.57 -9.63 61.57
N GLY A 268 0.58 -10.50 61.83
CA GLY A 268 -0.74 -10.12 62.36
C GLY A 268 -1.65 -9.38 61.36
N ARG A 269 -1.34 -9.44 60.06
CA ARG A 269 -2.03 -8.66 59.01
C ARG A 269 -2.88 -9.55 58.12
N SER A 270 -4.16 -9.19 57.96
CA SER A 270 -5.04 -9.83 56.99
C SER A 270 -4.59 -9.57 55.55
N ALA A 271 -4.70 -10.57 54.68
CA ALA A 271 -4.41 -10.46 53.26
C ALA A 271 -5.08 -9.23 52.58
N ASN A 272 -4.27 -8.42 51.92
CA ASN A 272 -4.64 -7.19 51.23
C ASN A 272 -3.97 -7.13 49.85
N PRO A 273 -4.71 -7.39 48.75
CA PRO A 273 -4.17 -7.40 47.39
C PRO A 273 -3.46 -6.10 46.94
N ASN A 274 -3.61 -4.97 47.64
CA ASN A 274 -2.89 -3.74 47.34
C ASN A 274 -1.54 -3.62 48.04
N HIS A 275 -1.31 -4.37 49.12
CA HIS A 275 -0.06 -4.42 49.87
C HIS A 275 0.76 -5.66 49.50
N ASP A 276 0.07 -6.77 49.25
CA ASP A 276 0.62 -8.10 49.00
C ASP A 276 0.95 -8.26 47.50
N THR A 277 1.75 -7.33 46.98
CA THR A 277 2.16 -7.32 45.57
C THR A 277 3.44 -6.51 45.38
N ILE A 278 4.30 -6.93 44.45
CA ILE A 278 5.51 -6.19 44.06
C ILE A 278 5.28 -5.22 42.90
N ALA A 279 4.07 -5.14 42.33
CA ALA A 279 3.79 -4.29 41.17
C ALA A 279 4.09 -2.79 41.42
N PRO A 280 3.67 -2.16 42.54
CA PRO A 280 4.01 -0.75 42.83
C PRO A 280 5.52 -0.49 42.93
N GLN A 281 6.29 -1.46 43.41
CA GLN A 281 7.75 -1.37 43.60
C GLN A 281 8.49 -1.63 42.28
N LEU A 282 7.98 -2.51 41.41
CA LEU A 282 8.49 -2.68 40.05
C LEU A 282 8.34 -1.39 39.23
N LEU A 283 7.20 -0.71 39.34
CA LEU A 283 6.93 0.56 38.64
C LEU A 283 7.79 1.74 39.12
N ARG A 284 8.49 1.65 40.27
CA ARG A 284 9.46 2.68 40.70
C ARG A 284 10.83 2.53 40.03
N GLY A 285 11.11 1.38 39.42
CA GLY A 285 12.38 1.06 38.77
C GLY A 285 13.52 0.73 39.75
N PRO A 286 14.62 0.13 39.26
CA PRO A 286 15.63 -0.50 40.13
C PRO A 286 16.45 0.47 40.99
N THR A 287 16.49 1.75 40.64
CA THR A 287 17.29 2.80 41.30
C THR A 287 16.59 3.49 42.46
N ASP A 288 15.25 3.49 42.52
CA ASP A 288 14.49 4.07 43.64
C ASP A 288 14.70 3.25 44.92
N GLU A 289 14.79 3.87 46.11
CA GLU A 289 15.04 3.12 47.36
C GLU A 289 13.95 2.05 47.65
N ASN A 290 12.71 2.31 47.23
CA ASN A 290 11.56 1.42 47.35
C ASN A 290 11.22 0.69 46.03
N GLY A 291 12.16 0.66 45.08
CA GLY A 291 12.02 -0.07 43.81
C GLY A 291 12.78 -1.39 43.78
N ILE A 292 12.24 -2.41 43.10
CA ILE A 292 12.86 -3.74 43.03
C ILE A 292 14.15 -3.69 42.20
N CYS A 293 15.30 -4.02 42.80
CA CYS A 293 16.60 -4.04 42.12
C CYS A 293 16.95 -5.42 41.53
N LEU A 294 17.97 -5.46 40.66
CA LEU A 294 18.45 -6.70 40.03
C LEU A 294 18.87 -7.75 41.06
N ASP A 295 19.52 -7.35 42.15
CA ASP A 295 19.98 -8.26 43.21
C ASP A 295 18.79 -8.88 43.96
N PHE A 296 17.70 -8.12 44.17
CA PHE A 296 16.47 -8.63 44.78
C PHE A 296 15.90 -9.77 43.94
N ILE A 297 15.74 -9.54 42.64
CA ILE A 297 15.22 -10.54 41.70
C ILE A 297 16.16 -11.76 41.65
N SER A 298 17.48 -11.53 41.59
CA SER A 298 18.48 -12.59 41.52
C SER A 298 18.49 -13.48 42.77
N GLU A 299 18.21 -12.93 43.95
CA GLU A 299 18.16 -13.68 45.20
C GLU A 299 16.79 -14.37 45.39
N ALA A 300 15.69 -13.71 45.02
CA ALA A 300 14.34 -14.30 45.05
C ALA A 300 14.22 -15.51 44.11
N ILE A 301 14.80 -15.43 42.89
CA ILE A 301 14.79 -16.53 41.92
C ILE A 301 15.42 -17.81 42.47
N LYS A 302 16.42 -17.73 43.36
CA LYS A 302 17.04 -18.92 43.97
C LYS A 302 16.09 -19.72 44.85
N ARG A 303 14.96 -19.10 45.26
CA ARG A 303 13.96 -19.66 46.16
C ARG A 303 12.67 -20.06 45.45
N PHE A 304 12.64 -19.97 44.11
CA PHE A 304 11.46 -20.36 43.33
C PHE A 304 11.13 -21.85 43.47
N ASP A 305 12.13 -22.69 43.76
CA ASP A 305 11.95 -24.11 44.03
C ASP A 305 11.66 -24.42 45.53
N GLU A 306 11.63 -23.40 46.41
CA GLU A 306 11.34 -23.54 47.85
C GLU A 306 9.83 -23.41 48.15
N ASP A 307 9.11 -22.55 47.42
CA ASP A 307 7.68 -22.27 47.59
C ASP A 307 7.07 -21.77 46.26
N ASP A 308 6.09 -22.51 45.73
CA ASP A 308 5.39 -22.22 44.47
C ASP A 308 4.67 -20.84 44.47
N ALA A 309 4.33 -20.29 45.64
CA ALA A 309 3.73 -18.96 45.75
C ALA A 309 4.72 -17.84 45.36
N ILE A 310 6.03 -18.06 45.48
CA ILE A 310 7.05 -17.04 45.18
C ILE A 310 7.06 -16.72 43.66
N PRO A 311 7.16 -17.69 42.72
CA PRO A 311 6.96 -17.45 41.29
C PRO A 311 5.69 -16.66 40.95
N ASP A 312 4.57 -16.98 41.59
CA ASP A 312 3.27 -16.40 41.27
C ASP A 312 3.17 -14.92 41.66
N VAL A 313 3.81 -14.49 42.77
CA VAL A 313 3.96 -13.07 43.12
C VAL A 313 4.60 -12.25 41.97
N PHE A 314 5.56 -12.82 41.24
CA PHE A 314 6.17 -12.16 40.08
C PHE A 314 5.25 -12.20 38.85
N ASN A 315 4.57 -13.33 38.61
CA ASN A 315 3.63 -13.47 37.51
C ASN A 315 2.47 -12.46 37.64
N ASP A 316 1.77 -12.48 38.77
CA ASP A 316 0.60 -11.65 39.05
C ASP A 316 0.93 -10.15 39.10
N ALA A 317 2.12 -9.79 39.60
CA ALA A 317 2.57 -8.41 39.54
C ALA A 317 2.70 -7.91 38.09
N MET A 318 3.23 -8.73 37.17
CA MET A 318 3.32 -8.35 35.75
C MET A 318 1.95 -8.35 35.06
N VAL A 319 1.06 -9.29 35.41
CA VAL A 319 -0.33 -9.33 34.91
C VAL A 319 -1.08 -8.07 35.33
N ARG A 320 -0.90 -7.61 36.58
CA ARG A 320 -1.46 -6.36 37.09
C ARG A 320 -0.88 -5.14 36.38
N ILE A 321 0.43 -5.08 36.16
CA ILE A 321 1.10 -4.01 35.39
C ILE A 321 0.53 -3.95 33.96
N SER A 322 0.37 -5.10 33.29
CA SER A 322 -0.23 -5.16 31.95
C SER A 322 -1.69 -4.68 31.94
N SER A 323 -2.48 -5.12 32.92
CA SER A 323 -3.89 -4.73 33.06
C SER A 323 -4.06 -3.22 33.33
N GLN A 324 -3.15 -2.61 34.10
CA GLN A 324 -3.09 -1.16 34.29
C GLN A 324 -2.68 -0.43 33.01
N LEU A 325 -1.70 -0.97 32.28
CA LEU A 325 -1.25 -0.43 31.00
C LEU A 325 -2.34 -0.46 29.92
N ALA A 326 -3.26 -1.42 29.96
CA ALA A 326 -4.38 -1.55 29.01
C ALA A 326 -5.27 -0.31 28.97
N LEU A 327 -5.38 0.40 30.10
CA LEU A 327 -6.17 1.64 30.27
C LEU A 327 -5.38 2.91 29.90
N SER A 328 -4.09 2.80 29.63
CA SER A 328 -3.20 3.92 29.33
C SER A 328 -3.07 4.20 27.82
N SER A 329 -2.64 5.42 27.50
CA SER A 329 -2.25 5.86 26.15
C SER A 329 -0.76 6.25 26.09
N MET A 330 -0.24 6.49 24.89
CA MET A 330 1.14 6.97 24.70
C MET A 330 1.37 8.42 25.21
N ASN A 331 0.31 9.17 25.57
CA ASN A 331 0.42 10.46 26.25
C ASN A 331 0.64 10.31 27.77
N ASP A 332 0.29 9.16 28.34
CA ASP A 332 0.32 8.92 29.80
C ASP A 332 1.71 8.46 30.26
N ASN A 333 1.90 8.28 31.56
CA ASN A 333 3.15 7.76 32.12
C ASN A 333 3.29 6.23 31.93
N TYR A 334 3.33 5.79 30.67
CA TYR A 334 3.40 4.38 30.29
C TYR A 334 4.80 3.77 30.51
N LYS A 335 5.86 4.58 30.41
CA LYS A 335 7.27 4.13 30.42
C LYS A 335 7.63 3.22 31.60
N PRO A 336 7.22 3.47 32.86
CA PRO A 336 7.54 2.59 33.99
C PRO A 336 7.04 1.14 33.82
N HIS A 337 5.87 0.96 33.18
CA HIS A 337 5.31 -0.36 32.91
C HIS A 337 6.18 -1.13 31.92
N VAL A 338 6.60 -0.47 30.83
CA VAL A 338 7.52 -1.04 29.83
C VAL A 338 8.88 -1.37 30.44
N GLN A 339 9.41 -0.48 31.29
CA GLN A 339 10.68 -0.69 31.99
C GLN A 339 10.62 -1.84 33.01
N ALA A 340 9.46 -2.09 33.65
CA ALA A 340 9.27 -3.26 34.50
C ALA A 340 9.37 -4.57 33.70
N LEU A 341 8.80 -4.64 32.49
CA LEU A 341 8.93 -5.82 31.64
C LEU A 341 10.36 -5.97 31.06
N LEU A 342 11.02 -4.87 30.68
CA LEU A 342 12.45 -4.86 30.31
C LEU A 342 13.41 -5.22 31.46
N LEU A 343 12.96 -5.09 32.72
CA LEU A 343 13.69 -5.62 33.87
C LEU A 343 13.62 -7.15 33.88
N TYR A 344 12.43 -7.71 33.61
CA TYR A 344 12.21 -9.16 33.54
C TYR A 344 12.97 -9.81 32.37
N THR A 345 13.17 -9.11 31.24
CA THR A 345 13.94 -9.66 30.09
C THR A 345 15.39 -10.00 30.41
N ARG A 346 15.92 -9.52 31.55
CA ARG A 346 17.26 -9.86 32.04
C ARG A 346 17.33 -11.22 32.75
N PHE A 347 16.18 -11.82 33.05
CA PHE A 347 16.03 -13.05 33.83
C PHE A 347 15.21 -14.09 33.04
N PRO A 348 15.86 -15.03 32.32
CA PRO A 348 15.16 -16.02 31.48
C PRO A 348 14.11 -16.86 32.23
N ILE A 349 14.31 -17.09 33.53
CA ILE A 349 13.35 -17.82 34.40
C ILE A 349 12.03 -17.04 34.51
N LEU A 350 12.06 -15.73 34.76
CA LEU A 350 10.84 -14.90 34.81
C LEU A 350 10.10 -14.89 33.48
N ILE A 351 10.83 -14.75 32.37
CA ILE A 351 10.25 -14.78 31.01
C ILE A 351 9.61 -16.14 30.70
N THR A 352 10.23 -17.22 31.15
CA THR A 352 9.70 -18.58 30.98
C THR A 352 8.42 -18.78 31.81
N ASN A 353 8.39 -18.34 33.07
CA ASN A 353 7.21 -18.41 33.93
C ASN A 353 6.06 -17.55 33.40
N LEU A 354 6.32 -16.30 33.01
CA LEU A 354 5.32 -15.43 32.37
C LEU A 354 4.69 -16.05 31.11
N SER A 355 5.47 -16.80 30.31
CA SER A 355 4.94 -17.46 29.10
C SER A 355 4.00 -18.64 29.41
N LYS A 356 4.12 -19.24 30.60
CA LYS A 356 3.25 -20.32 31.07
C LYS A 356 1.93 -19.77 31.64
N HIS A 357 1.93 -18.52 32.13
CA HIS A 357 0.75 -17.89 32.73
C HIS A 357 -0.44 -17.81 31.76
N ALA A 358 -1.65 -18.09 32.25
CA ALA A 358 -2.84 -18.24 31.41
C ALA A 358 -3.17 -17.00 30.55
N THR A 359 -2.91 -15.79 31.06
CA THR A 359 -3.15 -14.54 30.31
C THR A 359 -2.15 -14.30 29.18
N PHE A 360 -1.04 -15.06 29.08
CA PHE A 360 -0.07 -14.89 28.00
C PHE A 360 -0.72 -15.05 26.62
N ASN A 361 -1.51 -16.11 26.45
CA ASN A 361 -2.27 -16.38 25.23
C ASN A 361 -3.65 -16.95 25.56
N MET A 362 -4.53 -16.09 26.11
CA MET A 362 -5.91 -16.43 26.42
C MET A 362 -6.87 -16.14 25.24
N PRO A 363 -7.93 -16.95 25.05
CA PRO A 363 -8.97 -16.66 24.05
C PRO A 363 -9.65 -15.30 24.29
N GLN A 364 -9.85 -14.55 23.20
CA GLN A 364 -10.33 -13.17 23.14
C GLN A 364 -10.96 -12.87 21.77
N SER A 365 -11.70 -11.76 21.65
CA SER A 365 -11.97 -11.16 20.35
C SER A 365 -10.72 -10.44 19.82
N ALA A 366 -10.62 -10.21 18.51
CA ALA A 366 -9.47 -9.51 17.90
C ALA A 366 -9.16 -8.15 18.57
N ALA A 367 -10.19 -7.35 18.87
CA ALA A 367 -10.08 -6.09 19.60
C ALA A 367 -9.76 -6.25 21.10
N GLY A 368 -10.02 -7.43 21.68
CA GLY A 368 -9.70 -7.79 23.06
C GLY A 368 -8.25 -8.23 23.27
N ILE A 369 -7.59 -8.78 22.24
CA ILE A 369 -6.20 -9.27 22.34
C ILE A 369 -5.26 -8.17 22.83
N GLU A 370 -5.37 -6.96 22.26
CA GLU A 370 -4.54 -5.80 22.61
C GLU A 370 -4.79 -5.22 24.03
N LYS A 371 -5.77 -5.75 24.78
CA LYS A 371 -6.14 -5.29 26.14
C LYS A 371 -6.03 -6.36 27.21
N HIS A 372 -6.31 -7.61 26.87
CA HIS A 372 -6.52 -8.69 27.85
C HIS A 372 -5.42 -9.76 27.82
N THR A 373 -4.65 -9.90 26.74
CA THR A 373 -3.45 -10.76 26.75
C THR A 373 -2.27 -10.05 27.41
N LEU A 374 -1.35 -10.81 28.02
CA LEU A 374 -0.23 -10.25 28.81
C LEU A 374 0.61 -9.22 28.03
N LEU A 375 0.92 -9.50 26.76
CA LEU A 375 1.73 -8.62 25.91
C LEU A 375 0.89 -7.59 25.12
N GLY A 376 -0.43 -7.79 25.03
CA GLY A 376 -1.36 -6.93 24.28
C GLY A 376 -1.20 -5.44 24.59
N PRO A 377 -1.37 -5.02 25.86
CA PRO A 377 -1.25 -3.62 26.28
C PRO A 377 0.08 -2.95 25.94
N PHE A 378 1.20 -3.70 25.97
CA PHE A 378 2.52 -3.16 25.62
C PHE A 378 2.60 -2.84 24.12
N PHE A 379 2.12 -3.76 23.28
CA PHE A 379 2.07 -3.57 21.82
C PHE A 379 1.01 -2.57 21.37
N ARG A 380 -0.03 -2.32 22.18
CA ARG A 380 -1.13 -1.39 21.88
C ARG A 380 -0.71 0.08 21.83
N LEU A 381 0.34 0.45 22.58
CA LEU A 381 0.84 1.83 22.68
C LEU A 381 1.36 2.32 21.33
N SER A 382 0.76 3.40 20.81
CA SER A 382 1.06 3.90 19.47
C SER A 382 0.60 5.35 19.28
N PRO A 383 1.29 6.13 18.41
CA PRO A 383 0.79 7.38 17.83
C PRO A 383 -0.64 7.34 17.29
N LEU A 384 -1.12 6.17 16.85
CA LEU A 384 -2.42 6.01 16.21
C LEU A 384 -3.61 5.92 17.19
N GLN A 385 -3.38 6.04 18.49
CA GLN A 385 -4.44 6.13 19.49
C GLN A 385 -5.18 7.47 19.37
N PRO A 386 -6.53 7.53 19.36
CA PRO A 386 -7.30 8.77 19.13
C PRO A 386 -6.93 9.94 20.04
N GLU A 387 -6.57 9.65 21.29
CA GLU A 387 -6.19 10.61 22.32
C GLU A 387 -4.81 11.23 22.02
N VAL A 388 -3.89 10.43 21.45
CA VAL A 388 -2.54 10.84 21.03
C VAL A 388 -2.61 11.62 19.72
N ILE A 389 -3.42 11.19 18.76
CA ILE A 389 -3.68 11.95 17.53
C ILE A 389 -4.17 13.37 17.86
N LYS A 390 -5.08 13.50 18.84
CA LYS A 390 -5.64 14.78 19.26
C LYS A 390 -4.63 15.70 19.97
N SER A 391 -3.63 15.16 20.68
CA SER A 391 -2.58 15.98 21.33
C SER A 391 -1.54 16.49 20.33
N TYR A 392 -1.19 15.69 19.32
CA TYR A 392 -0.23 16.07 18.28
C TYR A 392 -0.82 16.94 17.16
N PHE A 393 -2.10 16.76 16.82
CA PHE A 393 -2.80 17.50 15.76
C PHE A 393 -4.05 18.27 16.27
N PRO A 394 -3.89 19.24 17.20
CA PRO A 394 -5.01 20.04 17.69
C PRO A 394 -5.56 20.96 16.59
N GLY A 395 -6.85 20.83 16.26
CA GLY A 395 -7.50 21.63 15.22
C GLY A 395 -7.01 21.29 13.81
N ALA A 396 -6.86 19.99 13.50
CA ALA A 396 -6.17 19.43 12.33
C ALA A 396 -6.44 20.10 10.97
N ARG A 397 -7.63 20.68 10.75
CA ARG A 397 -7.99 21.45 9.54
C ARG A 397 -7.17 22.73 9.32
N SER A 398 -6.58 23.28 10.38
CA SER A 398 -5.98 24.61 10.42
C SER A 398 -4.46 24.62 10.68
N ILE A 399 -3.86 23.44 10.84
CA ILE A 399 -2.43 23.31 11.16
C ILE A 399 -1.60 23.56 9.90
N ASP A 400 -0.54 24.36 10.03
CA ASP A 400 0.40 24.58 8.94
C ASP A 400 1.22 23.32 8.61
N LYS A 401 1.66 23.19 7.36
CA LYS A 401 2.43 22.03 6.87
C LYS A 401 3.74 21.82 7.63
N GLY A 402 4.35 22.87 8.18
CA GLY A 402 5.59 22.78 8.95
C GLY A 402 5.36 22.13 10.32
N ARG A 403 4.32 22.56 11.05
CA ARG A 403 3.89 21.91 12.30
C ARG A 403 3.45 20.48 12.10
N ILE A 404 2.70 20.16 11.03
CA ILE A 404 2.32 18.78 10.70
C ILE A 404 3.57 17.91 10.57
N LYS A 405 4.57 18.34 9.78
CA LYS A 405 5.83 17.60 9.63
C LYS A 405 6.58 17.43 10.97
N ASN A 406 6.72 18.50 11.75
CA ASN A 406 7.41 18.44 13.05
C ASN A 406 6.70 17.48 14.04
N ALA A 407 5.36 17.45 14.04
CA ALA A 407 4.58 16.52 14.83
C ALA A 407 4.78 15.07 14.35
N GLN A 408 4.75 14.82 13.03
CA GLN A 408 5.03 13.52 12.43
C GLN A 408 6.44 13.01 12.77
N ASP A 409 7.47 13.86 12.69
CA ASP A 409 8.86 13.50 13.05
C ASP A 409 8.98 13.14 14.54
N ALA A 410 8.28 13.86 15.43
CA ALA A 410 8.23 13.52 16.85
C ALA A 410 7.50 12.19 17.13
N LEU A 411 6.38 11.93 16.43
CA LEU A 411 5.67 10.65 16.52
C LEU A 411 6.57 9.47 16.09
N ARG A 412 7.32 9.62 14.99
CA ARG A 412 8.32 8.62 14.55
C ARG A 412 9.37 8.36 15.62
N MET A 413 9.94 9.40 16.23
CA MET A 413 10.95 9.24 17.28
C MET A 413 10.43 8.49 18.52
N VAL A 414 9.23 8.81 18.98
CA VAL A 414 8.62 8.14 20.14
C VAL A 414 8.28 6.68 19.80
N LEU A 415 7.68 6.44 18.63
CA LEU A 415 7.32 5.10 18.17
C LEU A 415 8.55 4.21 17.97
N ARG A 416 9.61 4.70 17.29
CA ARG A 416 10.87 3.96 17.10
C ARG A 416 11.52 3.53 18.42
N THR A 417 11.48 4.39 19.43
CA THR A 417 11.99 4.07 20.78
C THR A 417 11.17 2.92 21.38
N HIS A 418 9.84 3.05 21.40
CA HIS A 418 8.95 2.02 21.95
C HIS A 418 9.05 0.68 21.20
N GLN A 419 9.17 0.70 19.88
CA GLN A 419 9.38 -0.50 19.06
C GLN A 419 10.73 -1.18 19.33
N THR A 420 11.76 -0.43 19.75
CA THR A 420 13.05 -1.01 20.15
C THR A 420 12.92 -1.75 21.49
N ASP A 421 12.14 -1.20 22.42
CA ASP A 421 11.80 -1.86 23.69
C ASP A 421 10.95 -3.13 23.44
N LEU A 422 9.92 -3.05 22.59
CA LEU A 422 9.09 -4.19 22.19
C LEU A 422 9.89 -5.30 21.49
N PHE A 423 10.86 -4.96 20.64
CA PHE A 423 11.75 -5.94 20.02
C PHE A 423 12.65 -6.63 21.05
N THR A 424 13.15 -5.88 22.04
CA THR A 424 13.96 -6.42 23.16
C THR A 424 13.14 -7.40 24.00
N ILE A 425 11.90 -7.04 24.34
CA ILE A 425 10.95 -7.90 25.05
C ILE A 425 10.68 -9.18 24.27
N SER A 426 10.26 -9.05 23.01
CA SER A 426 9.94 -10.19 22.15
C SER A 426 11.15 -11.12 21.94
N SER A 427 12.32 -10.53 21.74
CA SER A 427 13.59 -11.27 21.61
C SER A 427 13.93 -12.08 22.86
N ALA A 428 13.57 -11.60 24.06
CA ALA A 428 13.78 -12.36 25.29
C ALA A 428 12.90 -13.61 25.33
N PHE A 429 11.61 -13.51 25.00
CA PHE A 429 10.72 -14.68 24.89
C PHE A 429 11.22 -15.70 23.84
N ILE A 430 11.63 -15.24 22.66
CA ILE A 430 12.17 -16.11 21.59
C ILE A 430 13.51 -16.79 21.98
N ARG A 431 14.29 -16.19 22.87
CA ARG A 431 15.63 -16.68 23.29
C ARG A 431 15.62 -17.48 24.59
N ALA A 432 14.61 -17.35 25.45
CA ALA A 432 14.58 -18.01 26.76
C ALA A 432 14.50 -19.55 26.68
N GLY A 433 13.82 -20.11 25.69
CA GLY A 433 13.70 -21.56 25.49
C GLY A 433 12.85 -21.93 24.26
N PRO A 434 12.84 -23.21 23.84
CA PRO A 434 12.02 -23.68 22.71
C PRO A 434 10.51 -23.52 22.98
N ASP A 435 10.04 -23.86 24.18
CA ASP A 435 8.61 -23.75 24.54
C ASP A 435 8.16 -22.28 24.59
N THR A 436 8.95 -21.42 25.23
CA THR A 436 8.73 -19.97 25.30
C THR A 436 8.70 -19.36 23.90
N ARG A 437 9.57 -19.82 23.01
CA ARG A 437 9.58 -19.42 21.59
C ARG A 437 8.32 -19.88 20.88
N SER A 438 7.88 -21.13 21.05
CA SER A 438 6.62 -21.61 20.45
C SER A 438 5.49 -20.71 20.89
N ARG A 439 5.30 -20.50 22.20
CA ARG A 439 4.22 -19.69 22.77
C ARG A 439 4.20 -18.27 22.21
N MET A 440 5.37 -17.64 22.05
CA MET A 440 5.48 -16.32 21.43
C MET A 440 5.05 -16.32 19.95
N LEU A 441 5.44 -17.33 19.18
CA LEU A 441 5.01 -17.50 17.78
C LEU A 441 3.51 -17.84 17.68
N ASP A 442 3.00 -18.65 18.62
CA ASP A 442 1.58 -18.99 18.74
C ASP A 442 0.74 -17.75 19.04
N TRP A 443 1.25 -16.82 19.87
CA TRP A 443 0.61 -15.52 20.13
C TRP A 443 0.61 -14.60 18.91
N PHE A 444 1.74 -14.49 18.18
CA PHE A 444 1.78 -13.73 16.92
C PHE A 444 0.82 -14.30 15.86
N ALA A 445 0.77 -15.62 15.73
CA ALA A 445 -0.14 -16.30 14.81
C ALA A 445 -1.61 -16.08 15.19
N TYR A 446 -1.93 -16.18 16.48
CA TYR A 446 -3.27 -15.93 17.00
C TYR A 446 -3.77 -14.51 16.71
N ILE A 447 -2.89 -13.50 16.77
CA ILE A 447 -3.22 -12.14 16.33
C ILE A 447 -3.57 -12.13 14.83
N MET A 448 -2.76 -12.74 13.97
CA MET A 448 -3.03 -12.75 12.52
C MET A 448 -4.36 -13.45 12.21
N ASN A 449 -4.53 -14.69 12.68
CA ASN A 449 -5.66 -15.56 12.36
C ASN A 449 -7.03 -14.97 12.82
N THR A 450 -7.04 -14.14 13.87
CA THR A 450 -8.25 -13.45 14.34
C THR A 450 -8.57 -12.16 13.59
N ASN A 451 -7.66 -11.65 12.75
CA ASN A 451 -7.73 -10.31 12.16
C ASN A 451 -7.95 -10.28 10.65
N HIS A 452 -8.35 -11.38 10.01
CA HIS A 452 -8.58 -11.43 8.55
C HIS A 452 -9.58 -10.35 8.07
N LYS A 453 -10.60 -10.03 8.89
CA LYS A 453 -11.57 -8.94 8.65
C LYS A 453 -10.93 -7.56 8.45
N ARG A 454 -9.66 -7.33 8.81
CA ARG A 454 -8.92 -6.08 8.52
C ARG A 454 -8.67 -5.82 7.03
N ARG A 455 -8.97 -6.77 6.15
CA ARG A 455 -8.91 -6.65 4.68
C ARG A 455 -10.29 -6.66 4.00
N ALA A 456 -11.39 -6.66 4.78
CA ALA A 456 -12.72 -6.48 4.24
C ALA A 456 -12.89 -5.10 3.56
N ILE A 457 -13.77 -5.01 2.56
CA ILE A 457 -14.08 -3.76 1.83
C ILE A 457 -14.57 -2.67 2.80
N GLN A 458 -15.36 -3.05 3.79
CA GLN A 458 -15.78 -2.22 4.91
C GLN A 458 -15.41 -2.92 6.22
N VAL A 459 -14.43 -2.37 6.93
CA VAL A 459 -13.94 -2.91 8.21
C VAL A 459 -14.73 -2.28 9.36
N ASP A 460 -15.32 -3.09 10.25
CA ASP A 460 -15.82 -2.60 11.55
C ASP A 460 -14.65 -2.51 12.54
N PRO A 461 -14.27 -1.32 13.04
CA PRO A 461 -13.21 -1.15 14.04
C PRO A 461 -13.44 -1.86 15.38
N ARG A 462 -14.65 -2.39 15.63
CA ARG A 462 -15.00 -3.15 16.85
C ARG A 462 -14.64 -4.64 16.74
N GLU A 463 -14.59 -5.17 15.53
CA GLU A 463 -14.33 -6.59 15.26
C GLU A 463 -12.86 -6.90 14.99
N VAL A 464 -11.98 -5.90 15.01
CA VAL A 464 -10.55 -6.01 14.67
C VAL A 464 -9.66 -5.34 15.70
N ALA A 465 -8.40 -5.77 15.80
CA ALA A 465 -7.38 -5.09 16.59
C ALA A 465 -7.06 -3.70 16.01
N SER A 466 -6.53 -2.79 16.83
CA SER A 466 -6.22 -1.43 16.37
C SER A 466 -5.04 -1.38 15.40
N ASN A 467 -5.00 -0.32 14.58
CA ASN A 467 -3.91 -0.09 13.65
C ASN A 467 -2.56 0.09 14.34
N GLY A 468 -2.54 0.73 15.51
CA GLY A 468 -1.31 0.95 16.27
C GLY A 468 -0.69 -0.36 16.77
N PHE A 469 -1.54 -1.26 17.26
CA PHE A 469 -1.16 -2.61 17.65
C PHE A 469 -0.62 -3.41 16.45
N MET A 470 -1.39 -3.51 15.36
CA MET A 470 -1.01 -4.29 14.18
C MET A 470 0.24 -3.75 13.47
N LEU A 471 0.45 -2.42 13.44
CA LEU A 471 1.67 -1.81 12.92
C LEU A 471 2.89 -2.20 13.77
N ASN A 472 2.78 -2.15 15.11
CA ASN A 472 3.85 -2.60 15.99
C ASN A 472 4.17 -4.08 15.76
N ILE A 473 3.16 -4.95 15.63
CA ILE A 473 3.37 -6.37 15.32
C ILE A 473 4.15 -6.54 14.00
N ALA A 474 3.74 -5.87 12.93
CA ALA A 474 4.46 -5.90 11.65
C ALA A 474 5.94 -5.45 11.80
N THR A 475 6.20 -4.31 12.46
CA THR A 475 7.57 -3.81 12.65
C THR A 475 8.45 -4.70 13.55
N ILE A 476 7.87 -5.45 14.49
CA ILE A 476 8.61 -6.44 15.29
C ILE A 476 8.90 -7.71 14.47
N MET A 477 7.95 -8.15 13.65
CA MET A 477 8.11 -9.29 12.75
C MET A 477 9.16 -9.04 11.65
N ASP A 478 9.17 -7.83 11.08
CA ASP A 478 10.24 -7.31 10.21
C ASP A 478 11.62 -7.46 10.87
N GLN A 479 11.77 -7.00 12.12
CA GLN A 479 13.03 -7.07 12.88
C GLN A 479 13.47 -8.51 13.18
N PHE A 480 12.55 -9.47 13.32
CA PHE A 480 12.91 -10.89 13.40
C PHE A 480 13.41 -11.47 12.07
N CYS A 481 13.07 -10.85 10.94
CA CYS A 481 13.56 -11.27 9.63
C CYS A 481 14.94 -10.70 9.29
N GLU A 482 15.29 -9.51 9.79
CA GLU A 482 16.57 -8.84 9.47
C GLU A 482 17.84 -9.72 9.57
N PRO A 483 18.01 -10.60 10.59
CA PRO A 483 19.20 -11.44 10.69
C PRO A 483 19.38 -12.44 9.53
N PHE A 484 18.31 -12.73 8.77
CA PHE A 484 18.37 -13.53 7.56
C PHE A 484 18.17 -12.77 6.25
N MET A 485 17.96 -11.44 6.30
CA MET A 485 17.84 -10.58 5.13
C MET A 485 19.19 -9.98 4.70
N ASP A 486 20.12 -10.83 4.25
CA ASP A 486 21.38 -10.41 3.63
C ASP A 486 21.26 -10.07 2.13
N ASN A 487 22.14 -9.19 1.63
CA ASN A 487 22.09 -8.70 0.25
C ASN A 487 22.37 -9.78 -0.81
N ASP A 488 23.04 -10.87 -0.44
CA ASP A 488 23.40 -11.98 -1.34
C ASP A 488 22.31 -13.08 -1.44
N PHE A 489 21.16 -12.84 -0.80
CA PHE A 489 20.01 -13.75 -0.72
C PHE A 489 20.38 -15.17 -0.24
N SER A 490 21.46 -15.28 0.56
CA SER A 490 22.11 -16.55 0.88
C SER A 490 21.27 -17.47 1.78
N LYS A 491 20.32 -16.91 2.51
CA LYS A 491 19.44 -17.64 3.45
C LYS A 491 18.03 -17.87 2.93
N VAL A 492 17.68 -17.40 1.73
CA VAL A 492 16.33 -17.62 1.15
C VAL A 492 16.00 -19.11 1.05
N ALA A 493 16.98 -19.96 0.76
CA ALA A 493 16.84 -21.42 0.75
C ALA A 493 16.44 -22.06 2.10
N LYS A 494 16.46 -21.30 3.22
CA LYS A 494 15.99 -21.77 4.53
C LYS A 494 14.47 -21.53 4.75
N ILE A 495 13.83 -20.79 3.84
CA ILE A 495 12.39 -20.54 3.85
C ILE A 495 11.71 -21.69 3.08
N ASP A 496 11.21 -22.67 3.83
CA ASP A 496 10.68 -23.91 3.27
C ASP A 496 9.17 -23.81 3.00
N ILE A 497 8.76 -23.90 1.73
CA ILE A 497 7.34 -23.89 1.34
C ILE A 497 6.54 -25.06 1.93
N LYS A 498 7.20 -26.18 2.30
CA LYS A 498 6.56 -27.30 3.01
C LYS A 498 5.98 -26.90 4.37
N TYR A 499 6.37 -25.73 4.91
CA TYR A 499 5.71 -25.08 6.06
C TYR A 499 4.19 -25.23 6.04
N LEU A 500 3.57 -24.86 4.91
CA LEU A 500 2.11 -24.85 4.74
C LEU A 500 1.48 -26.25 4.71
N ARG A 501 2.29 -27.30 4.50
CA ARG A 501 1.85 -28.72 4.51
C ARG A 501 2.27 -29.49 5.78
N ARG A 502 3.06 -28.90 6.67
CA ARG A 502 3.35 -29.46 8.01
C ARG A 502 2.27 -29.03 9.01
N LYS A 503 2.65 -28.24 10.01
CA LYS A 503 1.78 -27.62 11.03
C LYS A 503 1.93 -26.09 10.93
N PRO A 504 1.41 -25.44 9.87
CA PRO A 504 1.47 -23.99 9.76
C PRO A 504 0.70 -23.33 10.91
N ARG A 505 1.24 -22.24 11.45
CA ARG A 505 0.57 -21.45 12.49
C ARG A 505 -0.41 -20.44 11.92
N ILE A 506 -0.11 -19.89 10.74
CA ILE A 506 -1.03 -19.02 10.01
C ILE A 506 -2.12 -19.88 9.35
N ASP A 507 -3.37 -19.52 9.60
CA ASP A 507 -4.49 -20.06 8.85
C ASP A 507 -4.63 -19.32 7.52
N ILE A 508 -4.59 -20.07 6.41
CA ILE A 508 -4.81 -19.55 5.05
C ILE A 508 -5.99 -20.24 4.37
N LYS A 509 -6.87 -20.92 5.12
CA LYS A 509 -7.94 -21.73 4.55
C LYS A 509 -8.86 -20.90 3.67
N ASP A 510 -9.40 -19.81 4.22
CA ASP A 510 -10.37 -18.92 3.57
C ASP A 510 -9.71 -17.86 2.66
N GLU A 511 -8.37 -17.82 2.60
CA GLU A 511 -7.63 -16.87 1.77
C GLU A 511 -7.69 -17.25 0.29
N THR A 512 -7.89 -16.30 -0.62
CA THR A 512 -7.81 -16.56 -2.06
C THR A 512 -6.40 -17.04 -2.44
N LYS A 513 -6.29 -18.09 -3.25
CA LYS A 513 -4.99 -18.65 -3.68
C LYS A 513 -4.60 -18.11 -5.05
N ILE A 514 -3.29 -17.96 -5.32
CA ILE A 514 -2.75 -17.31 -6.53
C ILE A 514 -3.33 -17.91 -7.82
N ASN A 515 -3.47 -19.24 -7.88
CA ASN A 515 -3.97 -19.94 -9.07
C ASN A 515 -4.65 -21.29 -8.77
N ALA A 516 -5.21 -21.45 -7.58
CA ALA A 516 -5.96 -22.64 -7.17
C ALA A 516 -7.37 -22.24 -6.71
N ASP A 517 -8.36 -23.09 -6.97
CA ASP A 517 -9.64 -23.01 -6.26
C ASP A 517 -9.54 -23.73 -4.90
N GLN A 518 -10.59 -23.60 -4.09
CA GLN A 518 -10.59 -24.18 -2.74
C GLN A 518 -10.42 -25.70 -2.77
N ALA A 519 -11.08 -26.40 -3.69
CA ALA A 519 -11.00 -27.86 -3.79
C ALA A 519 -9.58 -28.35 -4.15
N THR A 520 -8.91 -27.65 -5.06
CA THR A 520 -7.52 -27.94 -5.43
C THR A 520 -6.56 -27.65 -4.26
N ALA A 521 -6.75 -26.52 -3.58
CA ALA A 521 -5.94 -26.15 -2.43
C ALA A 521 -6.13 -27.11 -1.24
N ASP A 522 -7.37 -27.48 -0.91
CA ASP A 522 -7.69 -28.42 0.17
C ASP A 522 -7.01 -29.77 -0.11
N LYS A 523 -7.14 -30.33 -1.32
CA LYS A 523 -6.47 -31.57 -1.75
C LYS A 523 -4.94 -31.50 -1.68
N TYR A 524 -4.34 -30.33 -1.95
CA TYR A 524 -2.90 -30.12 -1.79
C TYR A 524 -2.48 -30.11 -0.30
N TYR A 525 -3.29 -29.46 0.55
CA TYR A 525 -3.03 -29.35 1.99
C TYR A 525 -3.44 -30.58 2.82
N GLU A 526 -4.27 -31.47 2.30
CA GLU A 526 -4.54 -32.80 2.87
C GLU A 526 -3.28 -33.68 2.92
N LYS A 527 -2.44 -33.62 1.89
CA LYS A 527 -1.15 -34.33 1.83
C LYS A 527 -0.18 -33.71 2.84
N LYS A 528 -0.20 -34.13 4.11
CA LYS A 528 0.74 -33.60 5.12
C LYS A 528 2.19 -33.99 4.85
N GLU A 529 3.11 -33.10 5.22
CA GLU A 529 4.55 -33.34 5.29
C GLU A 529 4.96 -33.58 6.75
N GLU A 530 5.95 -34.45 6.98
CA GLU A 530 6.49 -34.70 8.31
C GLU A 530 7.55 -33.66 8.73
N GLY A 531 7.90 -33.71 10.01
CA GLY A 531 8.93 -32.87 10.64
C GLY A 531 8.42 -31.56 11.24
N GLU A 532 9.34 -30.80 11.81
CA GLU A 532 9.09 -29.47 12.38
C GLU A 532 9.55 -28.37 11.43
N SER A 533 8.89 -27.22 11.54
CA SER A 533 9.23 -26.02 10.78
C SER A 533 10.34 -25.23 11.47
N ASN A 534 11.33 -24.76 10.68
CA ASN A 534 12.43 -23.98 11.22
C ASN A 534 12.00 -22.53 11.52
N PHE A 535 12.67 -21.87 12.47
CA PHE A 535 12.34 -20.50 12.91
C PHE A 535 12.35 -19.45 11.78
N ILE A 536 13.18 -19.61 10.75
CA ILE A 536 13.24 -18.67 9.61
C ILE A 536 11.95 -18.77 8.79
N SER A 537 11.43 -19.99 8.58
CA SER A 537 10.15 -20.20 7.90
C SER A 537 8.99 -19.67 8.74
N GLU A 538 8.95 -19.97 10.06
CA GLU A 538 7.94 -19.41 10.98
C GLU A 538 7.90 -17.88 10.92
N ALA A 539 9.06 -17.24 11.11
CA ALA A 539 9.18 -15.79 11.07
C ALA A 539 8.76 -15.23 9.71
N PHE A 540 9.21 -15.82 8.60
CA PHE A 540 8.86 -15.36 7.26
C PHE A 540 7.35 -15.39 7.00
N PHE A 541 6.66 -16.50 7.25
CA PHE A 541 5.22 -16.60 7.00
C PHE A 541 4.39 -15.73 7.96
N LEU A 542 4.82 -15.59 9.22
CA LEU A 542 4.21 -14.65 10.18
C LEU A 542 4.39 -13.19 9.73
N THR A 543 5.57 -12.79 9.26
CA THR A 543 5.84 -11.43 8.75
C THR A 543 5.04 -11.15 7.47
N LEU A 544 4.91 -12.14 6.58
CA LEU A 544 4.10 -12.00 5.37
C LEU A 544 2.62 -11.76 5.69
N ALA A 545 2.06 -12.48 6.68
CA ALA A 545 0.71 -12.20 7.19
C ALA A 545 0.62 -10.85 7.92
N ALA A 546 1.65 -10.46 8.68
CA ALA A 546 1.70 -9.21 9.42
C ALA A 546 1.75 -7.97 8.51
N HIS A 547 2.41 -8.04 7.34
CA HIS A 547 2.27 -7.00 6.31
C HIS A 547 0.85 -6.94 5.78
N HIS A 548 0.24 -8.09 5.47
CA HIS A 548 -1.09 -8.12 4.87
C HIS A 548 -2.15 -7.48 5.79
N TYR A 549 -2.30 -8.00 7.01
CA TYR A 549 -3.30 -7.55 7.96
C TYR A 549 -2.87 -6.27 8.72
N GLY A 550 -1.58 -5.95 8.76
CA GLY A 550 -1.01 -4.77 9.43
C GLY A 550 -0.72 -3.62 8.48
N SER A 551 0.50 -3.56 7.91
CA SER A 551 0.98 -2.38 7.15
C SER A 551 0.12 -2.07 5.93
N GLU A 552 -0.26 -3.08 5.15
CA GLU A 552 -1.00 -2.87 3.91
C GLU A 552 -2.50 -2.62 4.16
N SER A 553 -3.06 -3.17 5.25
CA SER A 553 -4.39 -2.74 5.74
C SER A 553 -4.39 -1.23 6.10
N LEU A 554 -3.32 -0.74 6.73
CA LEU A 554 -3.19 0.68 7.09
C LEU A 554 -2.96 1.59 5.86
N ASN A 555 -2.18 1.13 4.88
CA ASN A 555 -2.01 1.77 3.57
C ASN A 555 -3.35 1.92 2.84
N SER A 556 -4.15 0.85 2.79
CA SER A 556 -5.50 0.87 2.21
C SER A 556 -6.44 1.82 2.94
N GLN A 557 -6.37 1.89 4.27
CA GLN A 557 -7.15 2.86 5.04
C GLN A 557 -6.74 4.31 4.75
N LEU A 558 -5.45 4.60 4.55
CA LEU A 558 -4.99 5.96 4.18
C LEU A 558 -5.64 6.42 2.86
N LYS A 559 -5.69 5.53 1.86
CA LYS A 559 -6.36 5.79 0.56
C LYS A 559 -7.86 6.05 0.74
N ASN A 560 -8.54 5.29 1.59
CA ASN A 560 -9.96 5.49 1.88
C ASN A 560 -10.22 6.83 2.61
N LEU A 561 -9.39 7.18 3.60
CA LEU A 561 -9.51 8.45 4.33
C LEU A 561 -9.43 9.67 3.41
N ASP A 562 -8.58 9.67 2.38
CA ASP A 562 -8.52 10.76 1.39
C ASP A 562 -9.85 10.96 0.64
N ARG A 563 -10.59 9.89 0.36
CA ARG A 563 -11.93 9.95 -0.26
C ARG A 563 -12.99 10.40 0.74
N ASP A 564 -12.97 9.81 1.93
CA ASP A 564 -13.97 10.05 2.96
C ASP A 564 -13.89 11.49 3.51
N ILE A 565 -12.68 12.05 3.63
CA ILE A 565 -12.45 13.46 3.97
C ILE A 565 -13.10 14.38 2.94
N LYS A 566 -12.85 14.17 1.64
CA LYS A 566 -13.44 14.98 0.57
C LYS A 566 -14.97 14.91 0.58
N TYR A 567 -15.53 13.70 0.73
CA TYR A 567 -16.98 13.51 0.81
C TYR A 567 -17.60 14.27 2.01
N VAL A 568 -16.97 14.16 3.19
CA VAL A 568 -17.45 14.88 4.39
C VAL A 568 -17.27 16.39 4.25
N GLU A 569 -16.19 16.88 3.62
CA GLU A 569 -15.99 18.30 3.31
C GLU A 569 -17.08 18.86 2.39
N SER A 570 -17.34 18.21 1.25
CA SER A 570 -18.41 18.62 0.34
C SER A 570 -19.78 18.57 0.99
N ARG A 571 -20.05 17.58 1.85
CA ARG A 571 -21.30 17.50 2.61
C ARG A 571 -21.44 18.62 3.65
N ILE A 572 -20.35 18.99 4.33
CA ILE A 572 -20.36 20.14 5.25
C ILE A 572 -20.62 21.44 4.49
N GLN A 573 -19.98 21.65 3.32
CA GLN A 573 -20.23 22.82 2.47
C GLN A 573 -21.69 22.92 2.01
N ALA A 574 -22.27 21.79 1.56
CA ALA A 574 -23.67 21.72 1.18
C ALA A 574 -24.61 22.07 2.36
N MET A 575 -24.34 21.50 3.55
CA MET A 575 -25.08 21.87 4.77
C MET A 575 -24.92 23.37 5.09
N GLU A 576 -23.71 23.91 5.11
CA GLU A 576 -23.45 25.32 5.42
C GLU A 576 -24.21 26.27 4.47
N ALA A 577 -24.37 25.91 3.19
CA ALA A 577 -25.22 26.65 2.24
C ALA A 577 -26.73 26.57 2.56
N GLU A 578 -27.22 25.46 3.13
CA GLU A 578 -28.61 25.32 3.56
C GLU A 578 -28.95 26.06 4.87
N ARG A 579 -27.94 26.59 5.59
CA ARG A 579 -28.12 27.23 6.90
C ARG A 579 -29.20 28.31 6.90
N GLU A 580 -29.30 29.10 5.82
CA GLU A 580 -30.27 30.19 5.67
C GLU A 580 -31.73 29.70 5.78
N LYS A 581 -32.03 28.48 5.33
CA LYS A 581 -33.38 27.87 5.39
C LYS A 581 -33.89 27.75 6.83
N PHE A 582 -32.99 27.60 7.80
CA PHE A 582 -33.32 27.35 9.20
C PHE A 582 -33.23 28.60 10.09
N VAL A 583 -32.72 29.73 9.60
CA VAL A 583 -32.51 30.96 10.40
C VAL A 583 -33.80 31.47 11.05
N ASN A 584 -34.94 31.27 10.39
CA ASN A 584 -36.26 31.71 10.88
C ASN A 584 -36.85 30.82 12.00
N ASN A 585 -36.24 29.68 12.34
CA ASN A 585 -36.70 28.79 13.41
C ASN A 585 -35.56 28.43 14.37
N PRO A 586 -35.45 29.08 15.54
CA PRO A 586 -34.34 28.88 16.48
C PRO A 586 -34.14 27.43 16.96
N GLN A 587 -35.20 26.64 17.11
CA GLN A 587 -35.08 25.24 17.54
C GLN A 587 -34.49 24.36 16.43
N GLN A 588 -34.96 24.54 15.19
CA GLN A 588 -34.43 23.82 14.03
C GLN A 588 -33.00 24.25 13.72
N LEU A 589 -32.69 25.55 13.81
CA LEU A 589 -31.32 26.07 13.66
C LEU A 589 -30.36 25.44 14.67
N SER A 590 -30.74 25.33 15.94
CA SER A 590 -29.89 24.72 16.97
C SER A 590 -29.64 23.22 16.72
N ALA A 591 -30.66 22.46 16.33
CA ALA A 591 -30.52 21.06 15.96
C ALA A 591 -29.65 20.87 14.70
N PHE A 592 -29.80 21.77 13.74
CA PHE A 592 -28.99 21.83 12.52
C PHE A 592 -27.52 22.14 12.83
N GLU A 593 -27.23 23.17 13.63
CA GLU A 593 -25.87 23.54 14.04
C GLU A 593 -25.18 22.44 14.86
N MET A 594 -25.92 21.73 15.72
CA MET A 594 -25.40 20.51 16.37
C MET A 594 -25.04 19.42 15.37
N THR A 595 -25.79 19.27 14.28
CA THR A 595 -25.54 18.27 13.23
C THR A 595 -24.33 18.66 12.39
N VAL A 596 -24.18 19.93 12.00
CA VAL A 596 -22.96 20.45 11.35
C VAL A 596 -21.75 20.23 12.25
N LYS A 597 -21.84 20.59 13.54
CA LYS A 597 -20.77 20.40 14.52
C LYS A 597 -20.34 18.93 14.68
N ARG A 598 -21.28 17.97 14.58
CA ARG A 598 -20.95 16.53 14.55
C ARG A 598 -20.14 16.16 13.31
N HIS A 599 -20.54 16.63 12.12
CA HIS A 599 -19.79 16.37 10.88
C HIS A 599 -18.40 17.01 10.91
N VAL A 600 -18.28 18.26 11.38
CA VAL A 600 -16.98 18.94 11.57
C VAL A 600 -16.07 18.17 12.53
N ASN A 601 -16.61 17.65 13.64
CA ASN A 601 -15.83 16.80 14.56
C ASN A 601 -15.37 15.48 13.94
N VAL A 602 -16.17 14.88 13.04
CA VAL A 602 -15.76 13.69 12.27
C VAL A 602 -14.65 14.06 11.29
N LEU A 603 -14.79 15.17 10.56
CA LEU A 603 -13.78 15.67 9.63
C LEU A 603 -12.44 15.94 10.31
N GLU A 604 -12.43 16.66 11.44
CA GLU A 604 -11.20 16.93 12.21
C GLU A 604 -10.51 15.65 12.68
N LYS A 605 -11.29 14.66 13.15
CA LYS A 605 -10.75 13.34 13.53
C LYS A 605 -10.16 12.59 12.33
N SER A 606 -10.84 12.61 11.18
CA SER A 606 -10.38 11.94 9.96
C SER A 606 -9.09 12.57 9.42
N ILE A 607 -8.99 13.90 9.40
CA ILE A 607 -7.77 14.62 8.99
C ILE A 607 -6.62 14.37 9.97
N GLY A 608 -6.90 14.41 11.28
CA GLY A 608 -5.90 14.07 12.31
C GLY A 608 -5.39 12.63 12.18
N MET A 609 -6.29 11.67 11.96
CA MET A 609 -5.95 10.26 11.71
C MET A 609 -5.10 10.11 10.44
N ARG A 610 -5.48 10.78 9.35
CA ARG A 610 -4.70 10.81 8.11
C ARG A 610 -3.28 11.30 8.36
N HIS A 611 -3.10 12.42 9.07
CA HIS A 611 -1.79 12.96 9.41
C HIS A 611 -0.97 12.06 10.33
N ALA A 612 -1.60 11.34 11.25
CA ALA A 612 -0.91 10.37 12.11
C ALA A 612 -0.47 9.13 11.33
N ILE A 613 -1.31 8.64 10.41
CA ILE A 613 -0.99 7.51 9.51
C ILE A 613 0.13 7.89 8.53
N GLU A 614 0.07 9.07 7.90
CA GLU A 614 1.19 9.66 7.15
C GLU A 614 2.45 9.76 8.03
N GLY A 615 2.29 10.14 9.31
CA GLY A 615 3.38 10.19 10.26
C GLY A 615 4.11 8.85 10.40
N VAL A 616 3.39 7.79 10.74
CA VAL A 616 4.00 6.48 11.03
C VAL A 616 4.37 5.69 9.78
N LEU A 617 3.61 5.79 8.68
CA LEU A 617 3.91 5.05 7.44
C LEU A 617 5.05 5.68 6.65
N LEU A 618 5.24 7.00 6.71
CA LEU A 618 6.35 7.68 6.03
C LEU A 618 7.63 7.68 6.86
N ASP A 619 7.94 6.53 7.47
CA ASP A 619 9.17 6.31 8.24
C ASP A 619 10.21 5.57 7.39
N ASP A 620 11.21 6.30 6.90
CA ASP A 620 12.25 5.76 6.00
C ASP A 620 12.90 4.47 6.51
N ARG A 621 13.13 4.33 7.83
CA ARG A 621 13.79 3.15 8.41
C ARG A 621 12.87 1.94 8.35
N MET A 622 11.63 2.09 8.83
CA MET A 622 10.63 1.02 8.78
C MET A 622 10.38 0.56 7.34
N GLN A 623 10.20 1.51 6.42
CA GLN A 623 9.91 1.21 5.02
C GLN A 623 11.13 0.62 4.29
N SER A 624 12.36 1.00 4.65
CA SER A 624 13.56 0.34 4.11
C SER A 624 13.66 -1.13 4.53
N THR A 625 13.31 -1.47 5.78
CA THR A 625 13.27 -2.88 6.22
C THR A 625 12.12 -3.64 5.55
N SER A 626 10.93 -3.05 5.46
CA SER A 626 9.78 -3.64 4.77
C SER A 626 10.07 -3.90 3.28
N LEU A 627 10.67 -2.96 2.55
CA LEU A 627 11.10 -3.17 1.17
C LEU A 627 12.09 -4.32 1.04
N ARG A 628 13.10 -4.39 1.93
CA ARG A 628 14.05 -5.50 1.95
C ARG A 628 13.36 -6.84 2.19
N PHE A 629 12.32 -6.89 3.02
CA PHE A 629 11.47 -8.07 3.17
C PHE A 629 10.72 -8.39 1.86
N MET A 630 10.10 -7.41 1.20
CA MET A 630 9.41 -7.63 -0.08
C MET A 630 10.34 -8.12 -1.19
N ARG A 631 11.60 -7.66 -1.25
CA ARG A 631 12.64 -8.22 -2.14
C ARG A 631 12.91 -9.70 -1.84
N TYR A 632 12.96 -10.06 -0.55
CA TYR A 632 13.12 -11.44 -0.11
C TYR A 632 11.93 -12.32 -0.52
N VAL A 633 10.70 -11.82 -0.41
CA VAL A 633 9.50 -12.51 -0.92
C VAL A 633 9.57 -12.64 -2.44
N ALA A 634 10.00 -11.61 -3.18
CA ALA A 634 10.16 -11.67 -4.64
C ALA A 634 11.15 -12.75 -5.09
N VAL A 635 12.34 -12.79 -4.51
CA VAL A 635 13.36 -13.84 -4.80
C VAL A 635 12.86 -15.22 -4.39
N TRP A 636 12.14 -15.34 -3.27
CA TRP A 636 11.53 -16.59 -2.81
C TRP A 636 10.46 -17.11 -3.79
N LEU A 637 9.55 -16.25 -4.27
CA LEU A 637 8.55 -16.60 -5.29
C LEU A 637 9.20 -17.05 -6.60
N LEU A 638 10.26 -16.37 -7.06
CA LEU A 638 11.01 -16.75 -8.25
C LEU A 638 11.71 -18.11 -8.10
N ARG A 639 12.26 -18.43 -6.92
CA ARG A 639 12.84 -19.74 -6.61
C ARG A 639 11.80 -20.86 -6.61
N ILE A 640 10.59 -20.61 -6.10
CA ILE A 640 9.49 -21.58 -6.14
C ILE A 640 9.05 -21.83 -7.58
N ALA A 641 8.83 -20.76 -8.35
CA ALA A 641 8.37 -20.89 -9.74
C ALA A 641 9.39 -21.61 -10.65
N THR A 642 10.69 -21.31 -10.48
CA THR A 642 11.76 -21.93 -11.28
C THR A 642 12.24 -23.29 -10.76
N GLY A 643 12.09 -23.57 -9.46
CA GLY A 643 12.71 -24.71 -8.80
C GLY A 643 14.24 -24.60 -8.66
N GLN A 644 14.82 -23.41 -8.85
CA GLN A 644 16.28 -23.18 -8.89
C GLN A 644 16.73 -22.20 -7.80
N ASP A 645 18.04 -22.18 -7.47
CA ASP A 645 18.65 -21.23 -6.52
C ASP A 645 18.82 -19.82 -7.13
N TYR A 646 17.73 -19.24 -7.64
CA TYR A 646 17.74 -17.91 -8.27
C TYR A 646 18.29 -16.82 -7.32
N LYS A 647 19.08 -15.90 -7.90
CA LYS A 647 19.62 -14.69 -7.26
C LYS A 647 19.61 -13.54 -8.28
N PRO A 648 19.49 -12.27 -7.85
CA PRO A 648 19.57 -11.11 -8.74
C PRO A 648 20.87 -11.12 -9.56
N GLY A 649 20.80 -10.70 -10.82
CA GLY A 649 21.93 -10.71 -11.77
C GLY A 649 22.19 -12.05 -12.44
N ARG A 650 21.31 -13.05 -12.27
CA ARG A 650 21.39 -14.38 -12.88
C ARG A 650 20.10 -14.78 -13.60
N GLU A 651 19.24 -13.82 -13.93
CA GLU A 651 17.94 -14.00 -14.58
C GLU A 651 18.10 -14.72 -15.90
N SER A 652 18.98 -14.21 -16.78
CA SER A 652 19.25 -14.78 -18.11
C SER A 652 19.81 -16.20 -18.06
N GLU A 653 20.50 -16.57 -16.98
CA GLU A 653 21.08 -17.90 -16.78
C GLU A 653 20.02 -18.90 -16.27
N ILE A 654 19.28 -18.50 -15.23
CA ILE A 654 18.45 -19.40 -14.41
C ILE A 654 16.99 -19.41 -14.86
N ILE A 655 16.43 -18.26 -15.25
CA ILE A 655 15.01 -18.13 -15.58
C ILE A 655 14.84 -18.31 -17.09
N LYS A 656 14.21 -19.41 -17.49
CA LYS A 656 13.78 -19.65 -18.87
C LYS A 656 12.26 -19.53 -18.96
N LEU A 657 11.78 -18.77 -19.95
CA LEU A 657 10.38 -18.42 -20.09
C LEU A 657 9.81 -18.87 -21.45
N PRO A 658 8.55 -19.33 -21.54
CA PRO A 658 7.59 -19.47 -20.44
C PRO A 658 8.00 -20.53 -19.40
N LEU A 659 7.54 -20.37 -18.15
CA LEU A 659 7.79 -21.31 -17.06
C LEU A 659 7.23 -22.70 -17.38
N GLN A 660 7.85 -23.74 -16.82
CA GLN A 660 7.41 -25.14 -16.94
C GLN A 660 6.58 -25.56 -15.73
N ASP A 661 5.50 -26.31 -15.95
CA ASP A 661 4.47 -26.63 -14.94
C ASP A 661 4.95 -27.48 -13.74
N GLN A 662 6.20 -27.96 -13.75
CA GLN A 662 6.74 -28.90 -12.74
C GLN A 662 6.62 -28.40 -11.29
N ASN A 663 6.62 -27.09 -11.05
CA ASN A 663 6.51 -26.47 -9.71
C ASN A 663 5.17 -25.74 -9.47
N GLN A 664 4.20 -25.88 -10.38
CA GLN A 664 2.97 -25.06 -10.37
C GLN A 664 2.05 -25.38 -9.18
N GLU A 665 1.90 -26.64 -8.76
CA GLU A 665 0.96 -27.05 -7.68
C GLU A 665 1.21 -26.27 -6.38
N ALA A 666 2.49 -26.16 -5.98
CA ALA A 666 2.88 -25.48 -4.75
C ALA A 666 2.74 -23.96 -4.83
N PHE A 667 3.06 -23.36 -5.98
CA PHE A 667 2.92 -21.92 -6.21
C PHE A 667 1.46 -21.49 -6.29
N ALA A 668 0.64 -22.23 -7.04
CA ALA A 668 -0.78 -21.97 -7.25
C ALA A 668 -1.57 -21.95 -5.94
N CYS A 669 -1.19 -22.78 -4.97
CA CYS A 669 -1.82 -22.88 -3.66
C CYS A 669 -1.37 -21.82 -2.66
N LEU A 670 -0.35 -20.99 -2.94
CA LEU A 670 0.02 -19.87 -2.07
C LEU A 670 -1.13 -18.86 -1.97
N PRO A 671 -1.29 -18.14 -0.84
CA PRO A 671 -2.27 -17.06 -0.74
C PRO A 671 -1.90 -15.88 -1.65
N GLU A 672 -2.88 -15.23 -2.28
CA GLU A 672 -2.68 -14.09 -3.19
C GLU A 672 -1.88 -12.95 -2.53
N TYR A 673 -2.00 -12.79 -1.21
CA TYR A 673 -1.26 -11.77 -0.47
C TYR A 673 0.26 -11.92 -0.55
N ALA A 674 0.78 -13.11 -0.87
CA ALA A 674 2.22 -13.32 -1.04
C ALA A 674 2.80 -12.43 -2.15
N LEU A 675 2.04 -12.19 -3.23
CA LEU A 675 2.42 -11.29 -4.31
C LEU A 675 1.78 -9.89 -4.14
N GLN A 676 0.53 -9.80 -3.66
CA GLN A 676 -0.13 -8.50 -3.46
C GLN A 676 0.65 -7.61 -2.48
N ASN A 677 1.22 -8.17 -1.41
CA ASN A 677 1.99 -7.40 -0.43
C ASN A 677 3.23 -6.74 -1.05
N ILE A 678 3.95 -7.44 -1.94
CA ILE A 678 5.07 -6.86 -2.69
C ILE A 678 4.55 -5.64 -3.46
N VAL A 679 3.48 -5.81 -4.24
CA VAL A 679 3.03 -4.74 -5.11
C VAL A 679 2.40 -3.57 -4.35
N ASP A 680 1.55 -3.80 -3.35
CA ASP A 680 0.95 -2.74 -2.52
C ASP A 680 2.02 -1.89 -1.82
N ASN A 681 3.07 -2.53 -1.32
CA ASN A 681 4.18 -1.88 -0.61
C ASN A 681 5.06 -1.05 -1.53
N PHE A 682 5.51 -1.61 -2.67
CA PHE A 682 6.26 -0.84 -3.67
C PHE A 682 5.40 0.30 -4.24
N LYS A 683 4.12 0.07 -4.58
CA LYS A 683 3.20 1.14 -5.04
C LYS A 683 3.08 2.29 -4.03
N PHE A 684 3.13 1.99 -2.72
CA PHE A 684 3.17 3.02 -1.68
C PHE A 684 4.49 3.79 -1.69
N VAL A 685 5.63 3.10 -1.67
CA VAL A 685 6.96 3.74 -1.65
C VAL A 685 7.22 4.57 -2.90
N PHE A 686 6.84 4.10 -4.09
CA PHE A 686 6.92 4.85 -5.36
C PHE A 686 6.22 6.21 -5.29
N LYS A 687 5.03 6.25 -4.66
CA LYS A 687 4.24 7.48 -4.53
C LYS A 687 4.76 8.40 -3.42
N TRP A 688 5.21 7.85 -2.30
CA TRP A 688 5.37 8.64 -1.06
C TRP A 688 6.80 8.73 -0.52
N LEU A 689 7.66 7.77 -0.80
CA LEU A 689 9.06 7.70 -0.33
C LEU A 689 10.04 7.35 -1.46
N PRO A 690 10.01 8.05 -2.62
CA PRO A 690 10.84 7.66 -3.76
C PRO A 690 12.35 7.79 -3.47
N THR A 691 12.76 8.52 -2.44
CA THR A 691 14.15 8.69 -2.00
C THR A 691 14.83 7.42 -1.50
N ILE A 692 14.10 6.42 -1.01
CA ILE A 692 14.69 5.15 -0.56
C ILE A 692 14.79 4.09 -1.67
N LEU A 693 14.09 4.29 -2.81
CA LEU A 693 14.07 3.34 -3.93
C LEU A 693 15.44 3.02 -4.54
N PRO A 694 16.35 3.98 -4.82
CA PRO A 694 17.60 3.67 -5.52
C PRO A 694 18.52 2.69 -4.77
N SER A 695 18.34 2.56 -3.45
CA SER A 695 19.06 1.60 -2.60
C SER A 695 18.25 0.34 -2.28
N ALA A 696 16.97 0.30 -2.65
CA ALA A 696 16.00 -0.73 -2.26
C ALA A 696 15.39 -1.51 -3.44
N VAL A 697 15.67 -1.12 -4.69
CA VAL A 697 15.22 -1.82 -5.90
C VAL A 697 16.41 -2.49 -6.58
N GLY A 698 16.36 -3.81 -6.77
CA GLY A 698 17.33 -4.56 -7.56
C GLY A 698 16.69 -5.28 -8.75
N GLU A 699 17.52 -6.02 -9.49
CA GLU A 699 17.15 -6.73 -10.71
C GLU A 699 16.07 -7.81 -10.49
N GLU A 700 15.89 -8.26 -9.23
CA GLU A 700 14.79 -9.16 -8.87
C GLU A 700 13.39 -8.57 -9.12
N MET A 701 13.24 -7.24 -9.12
CA MET A 701 11.94 -6.60 -9.32
C MET A 701 11.49 -6.63 -10.79
N PRO A 702 12.33 -6.22 -11.77
CA PRO A 702 12.12 -6.58 -13.18
C PRO A 702 11.92 -8.08 -13.40
N ALA A 703 12.77 -8.93 -12.79
CA ALA A 703 12.70 -10.37 -12.96
C ALA A 703 11.33 -10.96 -12.57
N LEU A 704 10.80 -10.53 -11.42
CA LEU A 704 9.49 -10.92 -10.90
C LEU A 704 8.37 -10.53 -11.88
N CYS A 705 8.35 -9.26 -12.30
CA CYS A 705 7.30 -8.74 -13.17
C CYS A 705 7.32 -9.43 -14.54
N ILE A 706 8.50 -9.53 -15.17
CA ILE A 706 8.66 -10.13 -16.50
C ILE A 706 8.29 -11.62 -16.47
N THR A 707 8.76 -12.37 -15.45
CA THR A 707 8.48 -13.80 -15.30
C THR A 707 6.98 -14.10 -15.27
N PHE A 708 6.24 -13.37 -14.42
CA PHE A 708 4.81 -13.61 -14.22
C PHE A 708 3.90 -12.89 -15.21
N LEU A 709 4.37 -11.87 -15.94
CA LEU A 709 3.66 -11.35 -17.11
C LEU A 709 3.85 -12.26 -18.33
N ARG A 710 5.06 -12.81 -18.53
CA ARG A 710 5.35 -13.74 -19.65
C ARG A 710 4.67 -15.10 -19.47
N SER A 711 4.55 -15.55 -18.22
CA SER A 711 3.92 -16.79 -17.79
C SER A 711 2.64 -16.51 -17.00
N SER A 712 1.83 -15.57 -17.50
CA SER A 712 0.61 -15.06 -16.85
C SER A 712 -0.43 -16.12 -16.49
N GLU A 713 -0.38 -17.33 -17.06
CA GLU A 713 -1.22 -18.46 -16.64
C GLU A 713 -0.95 -18.89 -15.18
N TRP A 714 0.17 -18.47 -14.59
CA TRP A 714 0.53 -18.76 -13.20
C TRP A 714 -0.20 -17.90 -12.17
N ILE A 715 -0.92 -16.86 -12.59
CA ILE A 715 -1.71 -15.97 -11.73
C ILE A 715 -3.14 -15.90 -12.27
N LYS A 716 -4.13 -16.27 -11.47
CA LYS A 716 -5.54 -16.24 -11.90
C LYS A 716 -6.13 -14.83 -11.86
N ASN A 717 -5.78 -14.03 -10.85
CA ASN A 717 -6.34 -12.70 -10.62
C ASN A 717 -5.79 -11.65 -11.62
N PRO A 718 -6.62 -11.07 -12.52
CA PRO A 718 -6.17 -10.11 -13.52
C PRO A 718 -5.73 -8.77 -12.91
N TYR A 719 -6.27 -8.38 -11.75
CA TYR A 719 -5.87 -7.15 -11.05
C TYR A 719 -4.48 -7.28 -10.39
N LEU A 720 -4.07 -8.51 -10.08
CA LEU A 720 -2.73 -8.80 -9.59
C LEU A 720 -1.73 -8.79 -10.75
N LYS A 721 -2.09 -9.36 -11.92
CA LYS A 721 -1.31 -9.23 -13.17
C LYS A 721 -1.12 -7.75 -13.56
N SER A 722 -2.19 -6.96 -13.58
CA SER A 722 -2.09 -5.54 -13.94
C SER A 722 -1.25 -4.76 -12.95
N SER A 723 -1.28 -5.13 -11.68
CA SER A 723 -0.45 -4.50 -10.66
C SER A 723 1.06 -4.73 -10.89
N LEU A 724 1.48 -5.82 -11.55
CA LEU A 724 2.87 -6.00 -12.01
C LEU A 724 3.25 -5.02 -13.13
N VAL A 725 2.32 -4.69 -14.04
CA VAL A 725 2.54 -3.64 -15.05
C VAL A 725 2.67 -2.28 -14.38
N SER A 726 1.76 -1.93 -13.45
CA SER A 726 1.85 -0.67 -12.71
C SER A 726 3.18 -0.52 -11.97
N LEU A 727 3.74 -1.63 -11.48
CA LEU A 727 5.02 -1.67 -10.78
C LEU A 727 6.20 -1.35 -11.72
N LEU A 728 6.19 -1.89 -12.94
CA LEU A 728 7.14 -1.51 -14.00
C LEU A 728 6.96 -0.04 -14.39
N PHE A 729 5.71 0.40 -14.59
CA PHE A 729 5.38 1.79 -14.96
C PHE A 729 5.85 2.81 -13.92
N TYR A 730 5.58 2.60 -12.63
CA TYR A 730 6.11 3.47 -11.57
C TYR A 730 7.63 3.44 -11.49
N GLY A 731 8.26 2.31 -11.85
CA GLY A 731 9.71 2.20 -12.05
C GLY A 731 10.27 3.09 -13.17
N THR A 732 9.47 3.44 -14.17
CA THR A 732 9.88 4.31 -15.30
C THR A 732 9.68 5.81 -15.04
N TRP A 733 9.08 6.20 -13.91
CA TRP A 733 8.82 7.61 -13.59
C TRP A 733 10.10 8.41 -13.30
N ASN A 734 10.25 9.55 -13.98
CA ASN A 734 11.37 10.48 -13.82
C ASN A 734 11.60 10.85 -12.35
N PHE A 735 12.78 10.52 -11.82
CA PHE A 735 13.10 10.75 -10.41
C PHE A 735 14.51 11.31 -10.21
N LEU A 736 14.61 12.49 -9.58
CA LEU A 736 15.87 13.22 -9.38
C LEU A 736 16.66 13.41 -10.70
N HIS A 737 17.76 12.68 -10.87
CA HIS A 737 18.60 12.69 -12.07
C HIS A 737 18.29 11.52 -13.04
N LEU A 738 17.47 10.56 -12.61
CA LEU A 738 17.09 9.36 -13.36
C LEU A 738 15.94 9.71 -14.32
N LYS A 739 16.30 10.12 -15.54
CA LYS A 739 15.35 10.51 -16.60
C LYS A 739 14.50 9.37 -17.17
N LYS A 740 14.83 8.11 -16.83
CA LYS A 740 14.04 6.92 -17.15
C LYS A 740 13.46 6.25 -15.88
N GLY A 741 13.49 6.95 -14.75
CA GLY A 741 13.14 6.40 -13.44
C GLY A 741 14.14 5.37 -12.90
N VAL A 742 13.80 4.76 -11.75
CA VAL A 742 14.69 3.85 -11.02
C VAL A 742 14.87 2.48 -11.69
N LEU A 743 13.92 2.06 -12.53
CA LEU A 743 14.01 0.79 -13.28
C LEU A 743 14.45 0.99 -14.73
N GLY A 744 14.27 2.16 -15.35
CA GLY A 744 14.38 2.27 -16.81
C GLY A 744 15.76 1.96 -17.40
N ASP A 745 16.84 2.29 -16.69
CA ASP A 745 18.20 1.93 -17.13
C ASP A 745 18.47 0.42 -16.99
N GLN A 746 17.95 -0.21 -15.91
CA GLN A 746 17.99 -1.67 -15.75
C GLN A 746 17.16 -2.37 -16.84
N LEU A 747 15.93 -1.92 -17.07
CA LEU A 747 15.03 -2.49 -18.09
C LEU A 747 15.56 -2.33 -19.52
N THR A 748 16.39 -1.32 -19.80
CA THR A 748 17.03 -1.13 -21.11
C THR A 748 18.28 -2.02 -21.28
N SER A 749 19.02 -2.28 -20.19
CA SER A 749 20.35 -2.91 -20.25
C SER A 749 20.35 -4.41 -19.90
N LEU A 750 19.37 -4.89 -19.13
CA LEU A 750 19.28 -6.28 -18.68
C LEU A 750 18.93 -7.20 -19.87
N PRO A 751 19.78 -8.20 -20.24
CA PRO A 751 19.51 -9.08 -21.38
C PRO A 751 18.18 -9.85 -21.25
N PHE A 752 17.83 -10.27 -20.03
CA PHE A 752 16.55 -10.92 -19.72
C PHE A 752 15.33 -10.03 -20.00
N ALA A 753 15.42 -8.72 -19.77
CA ALA A 753 14.36 -7.78 -20.14
C ALA A 753 14.27 -7.66 -21.66
N ASN A 754 15.40 -7.55 -22.34
CA ASN A 754 15.44 -7.43 -23.80
C ASN A 754 14.92 -8.68 -24.53
N GLU A 755 15.07 -9.87 -23.92
CA GLU A 755 14.55 -11.13 -24.46
C GLU A 755 13.02 -11.30 -24.23
N TYR A 756 12.50 -10.93 -23.06
CA TYR A 756 11.14 -11.32 -22.65
C TYR A 756 10.14 -10.18 -22.40
N LEU A 757 10.58 -8.97 -22.04
CA LEU A 757 9.69 -7.90 -21.55
C LEU A 757 8.68 -7.45 -22.61
N LEU A 758 9.13 -7.14 -23.83
CA LEU A 758 8.26 -6.62 -24.88
C LEU A 758 7.16 -7.64 -25.24
N HIS A 759 7.52 -8.92 -25.34
CA HIS A 759 6.55 -9.99 -25.58
C HIS A 759 5.58 -10.17 -24.39
N ALA A 760 6.07 -10.10 -23.14
CA ALA A 760 5.23 -10.19 -21.95
C ALA A 760 4.19 -9.05 -21.88
N LEU A 761 4.61 -7.81 -22.18
CA LEU A 761 3.74 -6.64 -22.24
C LEU A 761 2.68 -6.76 -23.36
N MET A 762 3.08 -7.17 -24.56
CA MET A 762 2.14 -7.41 -25.67
C MET A 762 1.15 -8.54 -25.36
N LYS A 763 1.58 -9.61 -24.66
CA LYS A 763 0.67 -10.68 -24.20
C LYS A 763 -0.40 -10.16 -23.27
N PHE A 764 0.02 -9.41 -22.25
CA PHE A 764 -0.92 -8.90 -21.27
C PHE A 764 -1.83 -7.78 -21.83
N TYR A 765 -1.38 -7.02 -22.83
CA TYR A 765 -2.20 -6.08 -23.61
C TYR A 765 -3.38 -6.76 -24.32
N ILE A 766 -3.16 -7.99 -24.81
CA ILE A 766 -4.19 -8.81 -25.45
C ILE A 766 -5.09 -9.45 -24.39
N GLU A 767 -4.51 -10.09 -23.35
CA GLU A 767 -5.26 -10.74 -22.26
C GLU A 767 -6.26 -9.80 -21.57
N CYS A 768 -5.89 -8.54 -21.34
CA CYS A 768 -6.73 -7.61 -20.59
C CYS A 768 -8.05 -7.25 -21.28
N GLU A 769 -8.23 -7.55 -22.57
CA GLU A 769 -9.51 -7.44 -23.29
C GLU A 769 -10.58 -8.40 -22.73
N SER A 770 -10.17 -9.55 -22.18
CA SER A 770 -11.09 -10.57 -21.64
C SER A 770 -11.59 -10.28 -20.21
N THR A 771 -11.11 -9.20 -19.59
CA THR A 771 -11.50 -8.80 -18.24
C THR A 771 -12.94 -8.25 -18.24
N GLY A 772 -13.85 -8.88 -17.47
CA GLY A 772 -15.30 -8.72 -17.62
C GLY A 772 -15.89 -7.31 -17.35
N ASN A 773 -17.21 -7.18 -17.60
CA ASN A 773 -17.95 -5.93 -17.87
C ASN A 773 -17.65 -4.65 -17.05
N ASN A 774 -17.22 -4.72 -15.78
CA ASN A 774 -16.84 -3.51 -15.03
C ASN A 774 -15.42 -3.00 -15.33
N ALA A 775 -14.58 -3.80 -16.01
CA ALA A 775 -13.17 -3.50 -16.28
C ALA A 775 -12.93 -2.73 -17.60
N PHE A 776 -13.98 -2.25 -18.28
CA PHE A 776 -13.85 -1.58 -19.58
C PHE A 776 -12.98 -0.32 -19.54
N TYR A 777 -13.02 0.44 -18.44
CA TYR A 777 -12.13 1.60 -18.24
C TYR A 777 -10.76 1.18 -17.67
N ASP A 778 -10.71 0.13 -16.85
CA ASP A 778 -9.47 -0.39 -16.29
C ASP A 778 -8.53 -0.92 -17.37
N LYS A 779 -9.03 -1.59 -18.42
CA LYS A 779 -8.19 -2.09 -19.52
C LYS A 779 -7.39 -0.96 -20.18
N PHE A 780 -7.99 0.21 -20.36
CA PHE A 780 -7.31 1.35 -20.99
C PHE A 780 -6.25 1.99 -20.08
N ASN A 781 -6.50 2.05 -18.76
CA ASN A 781 -5.48 2.46 -17.80
C ASN A 781 -4.27 1.50 -17.85
N ILE A 782 -4.52 0.18 -17.87
CA ILE A 782 -3.49 -0.85 -18.00
C ILE A 782 -2.71 -0.68 -19.32
N ARG A 783 -3.40 -0.46 -20.44
CA ARG A 783 -2.78 -0.27 -21.76
C ARG A 783 -1.91 0.98 -21.83
N TYR A 784 -2.34 2.07 -21.19
CA TYR A 784 -1.51 3.26 -21.01
C TYR A 784 -0.23 2.94 -20.19
N GLU A 785 -0.34 2.23 -19.06
CA GLU A 785 0.83 1.81 -18.28
C GLU A 785 1.79 0.92 -19.11
N ILE A 786 1.26 -0.01 -19.91
CA ILE A 786 2.03 -0.84 -20.86
C ILE A 786 2.80 0.05 -21.85
N PHE A 787 2.11 0.98 -22.51
CA PHE A 787 2.72 1.86 -23.51
C PHE A 787 3.86 2.71 -22.96
N GLN A 788 3.71 3.25 -21.75
CA GLN A 788 4.74 4.04 -21.08
C GLN A 788 5.99 3.19 -20.78
N VAL A 789 5.82 1.92 -20.38
CA VAL A 789 6.95 0.98 -20.22
C VAL A 789 7.59 0.67 -21.57
N ILE A 790 6.81 0.40 -22.63
CA ILE A 790 7.34 0.14 -23.98
C ILE A 790 8.17 1.33 -24.48
N LYS A 791 7.68 2.57 -24.37
CA LYS A 791 8.43 3.79 -24.74
C LYS A 791 9.79 3.90 -24.04
N CYS A 792 9.89 3.44 -22.79
CA CYS A 792 11.14 3.47 -22.02
C CYS A 792 12.21 2.51 -22.56
N VAL A 793 11.79 1.33 -23.04
CA VAL A 793 12.64 0.20 -23.44
C VAL A 793 12.74 -0.02 -24.96
N TRP A 794 12.02 0.79 -25.76
CA TRP A 794 11.94 0.66 -27.21
C TRP A 794 13.26 0.60 -28.01
N PRO A 795 14.40 1.17 -27.58
CA PRO A 795 15.66 1.10 -28.34
C PRO A 795 16.27 -0.30 -28.58
N ASN A 796 15.56 -1.40 -28.24
CA ASN A 796 16.05 -2.77 -28.28
C ASN A 796 15.24 -3.60 -29.31
N ASP A 797 15.83 -3.82 -30.50
CA ASP A 797 15.19 -4.23 -31.79
C ASP A 797 14.60 -5.67 -31.90
N VAL A 798 14.27 -6.36 -30.81
CA VAL A 798 13.91 -7.80 -30.87
C VAL A 798 12.39 -8.04 -30.85
N VAL A 799 11.77 -8.20 -32.02
CA VAL A 799 10.31 -8.46 -32.15
C VAL A 799 10.00 -9.74 -32.95
N ASN A 800 9.15 -10.60 -32.37
CA ASN A 800 8.67 -11.83 -33.03
C ASN A 800 7.42 -11.54 -33.87
N ARG A 801 7.51 -11.80 -35.19
CA ARG A 801 6.53 -11.38 -36.20
C ARG A 801 5.11 -11.93 -35.99
N GLY A 802 4.96 -13.23 -35.75
CA GLY A 802 3.63 -13.87 -35.73
C GLY A 802 2.73 -13.38 -34.60
N PHE A 803 3.33 -13.15 -33.42
CA PHE A 803 2.63 -12.63 -32.25
C PHE A 803 2.29 -11.14 -32.36
N PHE A 804 3.12 -10.39 -33.10
CA PHE A 804 2.94 -8.96 -33.30
C PHE A 804 1.66 -8.63 -34.11
N VAL A 805 1.24 -9.53 -35.03
CA VAL A 805 0.00 -9.39 -35.83
C VAL A 805 -1.24 -9.22 -34.94
N GLN A 806 -1.40 -10.10 -33.95
CA GLN A 806 -2.53 -10.08 -33.03
C GLN A 806 -2.54 -8.81 -32.15
N PHE A 807 -1.35 -8.40 -31.69
CA PHE A 807 -1.17 -7.15 -30.96
C PHE A 807 -1.56 -5.93 -31.81
N VAL A 808 -1.14 -5.86 -33.09
CA VAL A 808 -1.53 -4.78 -34.01
C VAL A 808 -3.05 -4.76 -34.27
N ASN A 809 -3.70 -5.91 -34.45
CA ASN A 809 -5.16 -5.94 -34.62
C ASN A 809 -5.90 -5.42 -33.37
N MET A 810 -5.43 -5.74 -32.16
CA MET A 810 -5.98 -5.17 -30.92
C MET A 810 -5.68 -3.67 -30.78
N LEU A 811 -4.47 -3.23 -31.15
CA LEU A 811 -4.14 -1.80 -31.19
C LEU A 811 -5.07 -1.03 -32.14
N LEU A 812 -5.41 -1.60 -33.31
CA LEU A 812 -6.37 -1.00 -34.24
C LEU A 812 -7.81 -0.98 -33.73
N ASN A 813 -8.25 -1.99 -32.95
CA ASN A 813 -9.53 -1.90 -32.22
C ASN A 813 -9.54 -0.65 -31.34
N ASP A 814 -8.49 -0.46 -30.54
CA ASP A 814 -8.39 0.63 -29.57
C ASP A 814 -8.27 2.00 -30.25
N VAL A 815 -7.37 2.19 -31.22
CA VAL A 815 -7.22 3.46 -31.94
C VAL A 815 -8.55 3.87 -32.58
N THR A 816 -9.24 2.93 -33.24
CA THR A 816 -10.54 3.20 -33.88
C THR A 816 -11.58 3.63 -32.85
N TYR A 817 -11.71 2.87 -31.74
CA TYR A 817 -12.72 3.14 -30.72
C TYR A 817 -12.46 4.44 -29.95
N VAL A 818 -11.23 4.64 -29.50
CA VAL A 818 -10.88 5.76 -28.61
C VAL A 818 -10.90 7.08 -29.36
N LEU A 819 -10.42 7.13 -30.61
CA LEU A 819 -10.54 8.34 -31.43
C LEU A 819 -12.00 8.68 -31.76
N ASP A 820 -12.83 7.69 -32.12
CA ASP A 820 -14.26 7.94 -32.41
C ASP A 820 -15.04 8.39 -31.17
N GLU A 821 -14.81 7.76 -30.02
CA GLU A 821 -15.41 8.17 -28.75
C GLU A 821 -14.97 9.56 -28.31
N ALA A 822 -13.68 9.91 -28.45
CA ALA A 822 -13.17 11.23 -28.11
C ALA A 822 -13.71 12.31 -29.07
N LEU A 823 -13.58 12.10 -30.38
CA LEU A 823 -13.98 13.07 -31.41
C LEU A 823 -15.50 13.28 -31.43
N SER A 824 -16.30 12.24 -31.16
CA SER A 824 -17.77 12.35 -31.11
C SER A 824 -18.32 13.14 -29.92
N LYS A 825 -17.53 13.45 -28.88
CA LYS A 825 -18.00 14.30 -27.77
C LYS A 825 -17.95 15.79 -28.12
N PHE A 826 -16.92 16.25 -28.86
CA PHE A 826 -16.72 17.68 -29.13
C PHE A 826 -17.91 18.36 -29.85
N PRO A 827 -18.60 17.75 -30.84
CA PRO A 827 -19.79 18.35 -31.44
C PRO A 827 -20.93 18.57 -30.44
N LYS A 828 -21.13 17.63 -29.49
CA LYS A 828 -22.14 17.74 -28.43
C LYS A 828 -21.77 18.81 -27.40
N MET A 829 -20.51 18.81 -26.96
CA MET A 829 -19.98 19.85 -26.07
C MET A 829 -20.14 21.24 -26.69
N ARG A 830 -19.84 21.38 -27.99
CA ARG A 830 -20.01 22.64 -28.72
C ARG A 830 -21.49 23.07 -28.81
N ALA A 831 -22.42 22.13 -29.01
CA ALA A 831 -23.85 22.43 -28.98
C ALA A 831 -24.27 22.97 -27.60
N LEU A 832 -23.86 22.31 -26.51
CA LEU A 832 -24.10 22.79 -25.14
C LEU A 832 -23.42 24.15 -24.86
N GLU A 833 -22.17 24.37 -25.31
CA GLU A 833 -21.47 25.65 -25.22
C GLU A 833 -22.18 26.80 -25.98
N ILE A 834 -22.97 26.49 -27.00
CA ILE A 834 -23.81 27.45 -27.73
C ILE A 834 -25.13 27.68 -27.00
N GLU A 835 -25.80 26.62 -26.54
CA GLU A 835 -27.07 26.70 -25.82
C GLU A 835 -26.94 27.39 -24.45
N LEU A 836 -25.82 27.20 -23.75
CA LEU A 836 -25.51 27.89 -22.49
C LEU A 836 -25.24 29.41 -22.67
N LYS A 837 -25.13 29.88 -23.91
CA LYS A 837 -25.02 31.33 -24.24
C LYS A 837 -26.37 31.96 -24.60
N ASP A 838 -27.46 31.19 -24.63
CA ASP A 838 -28.81 31.76 -24.84
C ASP A 838 -29.25 32.52 -23.59
N PRO A 839 -29.47 33.85 -23.66
CA PRO A 839 -29.92 34.65 -22.52
C PRO A 839 -31.35 34.31 -22.06
N ASN A 840 -32.11 33.51 -22.81
CA ASN A 840 -33.47 33.07 -22.44
C ASN A 840 -33.50 31.72 -21.67
N LEU A 841 -32.34 31.10 -21.42
CA LEU A 841 -32.28 29.80 -20.75
C LEU A 841 -32.71 29.90 -19.28
N SER A 842 -33.52 28.96 -18.79
CA SER A 842 -33.94 28.92 -17.39
C SER A 842 -32.75 28.59 -16.47
N ALA A 843 -32.79 29.02 -15.21
CA ALA A 843 -31.71 28.75 -14.26
C ALA A 843 -31.53 27.25 -13.97
N GLU A 844 -32.62 26.47 -13.97
CA GLU A 844 -32.58 25.02 -13.75
C GLU A 844 -32.03 24.27 -14.97
N ASP A 845 -32.44 24.66 -16.18
CA ASP A 845 -31.94 24.07 -17.43
C ASP A 845 -30.47 24.45 -17.69
N GLY A 846 -30.08 25.69 -17.32
CA GLY A 846 -28.70 26.14 -17.34
C GLY A 846 -27.81 25.31 -16.43
N GLN A 847 -28.25 25.01 -15.20
CA GLN A 847 -27.50 24.15 -14.30
C GLN A 847 -27.36 22.72 -14.87
N LYS A 848 -28.45 22.10 -15.33
CA LYS A 848 -28.43 20.74 -15.92
C LYS A 848 -27.49 20.65 -17.13
N LYS A 849 -27.56 21.61 -18.06
CA LYS A 849 -26.66 21.64 -19.23
C LYS A 849 -25.20 21.90 -18.84
N GLN A 850 -24.95 22.65 -17.77
CA GLN A 850 -23.60 22.89 -17.24
C GLN A 850 -23.00 21.62 -16.60
N GLU A 851 -23.83 20.84 -15.89
CA GLU A 851 -23.46 19.53 -15.33
C GLU A 851 -23.20 18.48 -16.43
N GLU A 852 -24.04 18.46 -17.48
CA GLU A 852 -23.82 17.61 -18.67
C GLU A 852 -22.53 18.00 -19.42
N LEU A 853 -22.29 19.29 -19.66
CA LEU A 853 -21.06 19.78 -20.28
C LEU A 853 -19.81 19.45 -19.44
N GLN A 854 -19.90 19.52 -18.11
CA GLN A 854 -18.81 19.10 -17.23
C GLN A 854 -18.55 17.59 -17.32
N THR A 855 -19.61 16.79 -17.40
CA THR A 855 -19.54 15.32 -17.53
C THR A 855 -18.92 14.91 -18.85
N LEU A 856 -19.43 15.44 -19.98
CA LEU A 856 -18.86 15.23 -21.32
C LEU A 856 -17.42 15.74 -21.41
N GLY A 857 -17.11 16.88 -20.80
CA GLY A 857 -15.74 17.42 -20.75
C GLY A 857 -14.77 16.49 -20.04
N ASN A 858 -15.16 15.90 -18.90
CA ASN A 858 -14.33 14.92 -18.18
C ASN A 858 -14.10 13.65 -19.02
N GLN A 859 -15.14 13.14 -19.69
CA GLN A 859 -15.02 11.99 -20.60
C GLN A 859 -14.11 12.30 -21.79
N ALA A 860 -14.27 13.46 -22.42
CA ALA A 860 -13.45 13.89 -23.55
C ALA A 860 -11.96 14.04 -23.16
N THR A 861 -11.65 14.60 -21.99
CA THR A 861 -10.27 14.66 -21.46
C THR A 861 -9.67 13.26 -21.34
N SER A 862 -10.39 12.31 -20.74
CA SER A 862 -9.89 10.94 -20.50
C SER A 862 -9.65 10.18 -21.81
N TYR A 863 -10.63 10.19 -22.73
CA TYR A 863 -10.45 9.54 -24.03
C TYR A 863 -9.40 10.24 -24.90
N MET A 864 -9.23 11.57 -24.84
CA MET A 864 -8.19 12.23 -25.61
C MET A 864 -6.77 11.93 -25.10
N GLN A 865 -6.55 11.83 -23.79
CA GLN A 865 -5.25 11.39 -23.26
C GLN A 865 -4.86 10.02 -23.83
N LEU A 866 -5.80 9.08 -23.79
CA LEU A 866 -5.63 7.73 -24.33
C LEU A 866 -5.46 7.72 -25.87
N ALA A 867 -6.22 8.52 -26.61
CA ALA A 867 -6.09 8.63 -28.07
C ALA A 867 -4.72 9.16 -28.49
N ASN A 868 -4.24 10.23 -27.85
CA ASN A 868 -2.92 10.80 -28.10
C ASN A 868 -1.82 9.74 -27.88
N GLU A 869 -1.89 9.01 -26.77
CA GLU A 869 -0.92 7.97 -26.40
C GLU A 869 -0.95 6.76 -27.34
N THR A 870 -2.15 6.28 -27.69
CA THR A 870 -2.31 5.14 -28.59
C THR A 870 -1.86 5.50 -30.01
N LEU A 871 -2.10 6.75 -30.47
CA LEU A 871 -1.61 7.25 -31.74
C LEU A 871 -0.07 7.39 -31.75
N GLU A 872 0.54 7.89 -30.68
CA GLU A 872 2.00 7.99 -30.55
C GLU A 872 2.66 6.60 -30.61
N MET A 873 2.07 5.60 -29.95
CA MET A 873 2.51 4.21 -30.08
C MET A 873 2.34 3.67 -31.50
N MET A 874 1.25 4.03 -32.19
CA MET A 874 1.01 3.63 -33.57
C MET A 874 2.05 4.23 -34.53
N LYS A 875 2.49 5.48 -34.31
CA LYS A 875 3.64 6.06 -35.03
C LYS A 875 4.92 5.25 -34.79
N LEU A 876 5.20 4.93 -33.52
CA LEU A 876 6.40 4.21 -33.10
C LEU A 876 6.48 2.82 -33.76
N PHE A 877 5.37 2.07 -33.71
CA PHE A 877 5.28 0.74 -34.30
C PHE A 877 5.28 0.75 -35.83
N THR A 878 4.60 1.71 -36.49
CA THR A 878 4.57 1.77 -37.97
C THR A 878 5.94 2.16 -38.56
N ASN A 879 6.73 2.96 -37.85
CA ASN A 879 8.10 3.31 -38.26
C ASN A 879 9.05 2.09 -38.21
N ALA A 880 8.97 1.27 -37.16
CA ALA A 880 9.88 0.14 -36.97
C ALA A 880 9.43 -1.16 -37.67
N LEU A 881 8.12 -1.36 -37.83
CA LEU A 881 7.52 -2.65 -38.22
C LEU A 881 6.44 -2.47 -39.29
N SER A 882 6.71 -1.63 -40.29
CA SER A 882 5.81 -1.29 -41.40
C SER A 882 5.22 -2.53 -42.11
N ASP A 883 6.02 -3.58 -42.33
CA ASP A 883 5.58 -4.87 -42.87
C ASP A 883 4.34 -5.42 -42.16
N ALA A 884 4.30 -5.33 -40.82
CA ALA A 884 3.22 -5.91 -40.03
C ALA A 884 1.91 -5.09 -40.06
N PHE A 885 1.97 -3.82 -40.45
CA PHE A 885 0.80 -2.98 -40.69
C PHE A 885 0.27 -3.11 -42.12
N THR A 886 1.01 -3.78 -43.01
CA THR A 886 0.70 -3.86 -44.45
C THR A 886 0.34 -5.26 -44.93
N MET A 887 0.19 -6.23 -44.00
CA MET A 887 -0.40 -7.54 -44.29
C MET A 887 -1.90 -7.41 -44.66
N PRO A 888 -2.42 -8.26 -45.58
CA PRO A 888 -3.77 -8.16 -46.13
C PRO A 888 -4.90 -8.02 -45.09
N GLU A 889 -4.79 -8.76 -43.98
CA GLU A 889 -5.78 -8.86 -42.90
C GLU A 889 -5.87 -7.59 -42.02
N ILE A 890 -4.88 -6.70 -42.14
CA ILE A 890 -4.72 -5.49 -41.31
C ILE A 890 -4.81 -4.22 -42.17
N VAL A 891 -4.23 -4.24 -43.38
CA VAL A 891 -3.96 -3.05 -44.19
C VAL A 891 -5.23 -2.34 -44.68
N SER A 892 -6.27 -3.08 -45.08
CA SER A 892 -7.58 -2.54 -45.48
C SER A 892 -8.22 -1.76 -44.32
N ARG A 893 -8.31 -2.40 -43.16
CA ARG A 893 -8.89 -1.83 -41.95
C ARG A 893 -8.12 -0.59 -41.45
N LEU A 894 -6.79 -0.68 -41.48
CA LEU A 894 -5.89 0.42 -41.15
C LEU A 894 -6.14 1.63 -42.07
N ALA A 895 -6.21 1.41 -43.37
CA ALA A 895 -6.47 2.44 -44.37
C ALA A 895 -7.81 3.15 -44.13
N SER A 896 -8.92 2.42 -43.98
CA SER A 896 -10.22 3.00 -43.66
C SER A 896 -10.23 3.76 -42.33
N MET A 897 -9.53 3.27 -41.30
CA MET A 897 -9.41 3.96 -40.01
C MET A 897 -8.67 5.30 -40.15
N LEU A 898 -7.53 5.32 -40.84
CA LEU A 898 -6.75 6.54 -41.07
C LEU A 898 -7.54 7.55 -41.92
N ASN A 899 -8.17 7.10 -43.01
CA ASN A 899 -8.97 7.96 -43.87
C ASN A 899 -10.17 8.57 -43.13
N TYR A 900 -10.89 7.78 -42.32
CA TYR A 900 -11.99 8.27 -41.48
C TYR A 900 -11.55 9.36 -40.50
N ASN A 901 -10.37 9.19 -39.88
CA ASN A 901 -9.83 10.19 -38.95
C ASN A 901 -9.34 11.46 -39.68
N LEU A 902 -8.73 11.33 -40.87
CA LEU A 902 -8.42 12.50 -41.72
C LEU A 902 -9.68 13.25 -42.15
N GLU A 903 -10.75 12.56 -42.58
CA GLU A 903 -12.02 13.21 -42.91
C GLU A 903 -12.65 13.89 -41.68
N THR A 904 -12.58 13.26 -40.50
CA THR A 904 -13.14 13.84 -39.27
C THR A 904 -12.38 15.11 -38.84
N LEU A 905 -11.06 15.16 -39.01
CA LEU A 905 -10.22 16.31 -38.61
C LEU A 905 -10.08 17.40 -39.68
N ALA A 906 -10.12 17.05 -40.97
CA ALA A 906 -9.88 17.98 -42.09
C ALA A 906 -11.05 18.09 -43.09
N GLY A 907 -12.12 17.30 -42.94
CA GLY A 907 -13.33 17.35 -43.76
C GLY A 907 -14.13 18.63 -43.60
N LYS A 908 -15.05 18.89 -44.54
CA LYS A 908 -15.71 20.21 -44.72
C LYS A 908 -16.31 20.78 -43.42
N ARG A 909 -16.87 19.94 -42.54
CA ARG A 909 -17.50 20.34 -41.28
C ARG A 909 -16.57 20.38 -40.05
N ALA A 910 -15.36 19.81 -40.12
CA ALA A 910 -14.48 19.62 -38.96
C ALA A 910 -14.26 20.90 -38.13
N ALA A 911 -13.97 22.03 -38.78
CA ALA A 911 -13.81 23.33 -38.10
C ALA A 911 -15.13 23.89 -37.49
N ALA A 912 -16.27 23.50 -38.05
CA ALA A 912 -17.61 23.88 -37.61
C ALA A 912 -18.20 22.94 -36.55
N GLU A 913 -17.61 21.77 -36.32
CA GLU A 913 -18.09 20.79 -35.34
C GLU A 913 -17.10 20.60 -34.16
N LEU A 914 -15.78 20.69 -34.39
CA LEU A 914 -14.74 20.39 -33.39
C LEU A 914 -14.12 21.63 -32.68
N ASN A 915 -14.65 22.84 -32.87
CA ASN A 915 -14.19 24.02 -32.13
C ASN A 915 -14.96 24.20 -30.82
N VAL A 916 -14.39 23.69 -29.72
CA VAL A 916 -14.73 24.04 -28.33
C VAL A 916 -13.80 25.13 -27.80
N GLU A 917 -14.27 25.93 -26.84
CA GLU A 917 -13.53 27.11 -26.36
C GLU A 917 -12.20 26.79 -25.67
N ASN A 918 -12.15 25.76 -24.84
CA ASN A 918 -10.98 25.43 -24.01
C ASN A 918 -10.34 24.10 -24.42
N ARG A 919 -9.78 24.05 -25.64
CA ARG A 919 -9.20 22.82 -26.23
C ARG A 919 -8.06 22.21 -25.41
N GLU A 920 -7.24 23.04 -24.76
CA GLU A 920 -6.08 22.58 -23.98
C GLU A 920 -6.49 21.80 -22.72
N LYS A 921 -7.56 22.22 -22.04
CA LYS A 921 -8.15 21.51 -20.89
C LYS A 921 -8.53 20.06 -21.23
N TYR A 922 -8.92 19.80 -22.48
CA TYR A 922 -9.32 18.49 -22.98
C TYR A 922 -8.18 17.73 -23.68
N HIS A 923 -6.93 18.22 -23.61
CA HIS A 923 -5.77 17.71 -24.36
C HIS A 923 -5.98 17.58 -25.88
N PHE A 924 -6.93 18.35 -26.44
CA PHE A 924 -7.33 18.24 -27.83
C PHE A 924 -6.47 19.14 -28.73
N ARG A 925 -5.50 18.53 -29.42
CA ARG A 925 -4.57 19.20 -30.33
C ARG A 925 -4.79 18.75 -31.78
N PRO A 926 -5.89 19.18 -32.45
CA PRO A 926 -6.29 18.65 -33.76
C PRO A 926 -5.23 18.79 -34.85
N ILE A 927 -4.40 19.82 -34.79
CA ILE A 927 -3.32 20.05 -35.77
C ILE A 927 -2.15 19.07 -35.54
N GLN A 928 -1.82 18.79 -34.28
CA GLN A 928 -0.81 17.79 -33.91
C GLN A 928 -1.28 16.39 -34.30
N LEU A 929 -2.52 16.02 -33.93
CA LEU A 929 -3.17 14.77 -34.34
C LEU A 929 -3.15 14.56 -35.86
N LEU A 930 -3.37 15.63 -36.63
CA LEU A 930 -3.31 15.58 -38.10
C LEU A 930 -1.87 15.34 -38.61
N SER A 931 -0.87 15.98 -37.99
CA SER A 931 0.55 15.75 -38.30
C SER A 931 0.95 14.31 -37.95
N ASP A 932 0.49 13.80 -36.81
CA ASP A 932 0.74 12.45 -36.31
C ASP A 932 0.13 11.37 -37.21
N LEU A 933 -1.11 11.57 -37.68
CA LEU A 933 -1.76 10.70 -38.66
C LEU A 933 -0.98 10.70 -40.00
N VAL A 934 -0.60 11.88 -40.51
CA VAL A 934 0.22 11.98 -41.74
C VAL A 934 1.55 11.27 -41.60
N GLU A 935 2.17 11.29 -40.42
CA GLU A 935 3.40 10.54 -40.15
C GLU A 935 3.21 9.02 -40.28
N ILE A 936 2.07 8.48 -39.84
CA ILE A 936 1.76 7.06 -40.05
C ILE A 936 1.63 6.72 -41.54
N TYR A 937 0.98 7.56 -42.35
CA TYR A 937 0.97 7.37 -43.81
C TYR A 937 2.38 7.41 -44.43
N LEU A 938 3.26 8.29 -43.93
CA LEU A 938 4.64 8.40 -44.37
C LEU A 938 5.50 7.21 -43.93
N ASN A 939 5.25 6.62 -42.75
CA ASN A 939 5.95 5.42 -42.29
C ASN A 939 5.64 4.19 -43.16
N LEU A 940 4.46 4.18 -43.80
CA LEU A 940 3.98 3.08 -44.64
C LEU A 940 4.09 3.39 -46.16
N ASP A 941 4.76 4.48 -46.54
CA ASP A 941 4.87 4.90 -47.95
C ASP A 941 5.67 3.92 -48.83
N GLY A 942 6.47 3.03 -48.23
CA GLY A 942 7.18 1.97 -48.96
C GLY A 942 6.27 0.86 -49.52
N SER A 943 5.08 0.63 -48.95
CA SER A 943 4.24 -0.53 -49.31
C SER A 943 3.20 -0.20 -50.39
N PRO A 944 3.19 -0.90 -51.54
CA PRO A 944 2.16 -0.70 -52.57
C PRO A 944 0.77 -1.17 -52.08
N VAL A 945 0.72 -2.26 -51.29
CA VAL A 945 -0.54 -2.81 -50.75
C VAL A 945 -1.27 -1.77 -49.89
N PHE A 946 -0.53 -0.94 -49.14
CA PHE A 946 -1.09 0.17 -48.38
C PHE A 946 -1.61 1.30 -49.27
N VAL A 947 -0.95 1.60 -50.39
CA VAL A 947 -1.41 2.60 -51.37
C VAL A 947 -2.74 2.19 -51.97
N ASP A 948 -2.86 0.93 -52.39
CA ASP A 948 -4.07 0.38 -52.97
C ASP A 948 -5.21 0.33 -51.94
N ALA A 949 -4.92 -0.10 -50.71
CA ALA A 949 -5.91 -0.12 -49.62
C ALA A 949 -6.44 1.29 -49.25
N VAL A 950 -5.57 2.30 -49.21
CA VAL A 950 -5.96 3.70 -48.95
C VAL A 950 -6.85 4.25 -50.06
N ALA A 951 -6.57 3.91 -51.32
CA ALA A 951 -7.38 4.30 -52.47
C ALA A 951 -8.69 3.51 -52.58
N ALA A 952 -8.73 2.25 -52.14
CA ALA A 952 -9.92 1.40 -52.20
C ALA A 952 -11.04 1.82 -51.24
N ASP A 953 -10.75 2.56 -50.16
CA ASP A 953 -11.72 3.02 -49.15
C ASP A 953 -12.73 4.06 -49.68
N GLY A 954 -13.72 3.59 -50.45
CA GLY A 954 -14.74 4.46 -51.08
C GLY A 954 -15.61 5.27 -50.10
N ARG A 955 -15.56 4.98 -48.79
CA ARG A 955 -16.32 5.73 -47.78
C ARG A 955 -15.66 7.06 -47.40
N SER A 956 -14.35 7.06 -47.16
CA SER A 956 -13.66 8.16 -46.48
C SER A 956 -12.49 8.74 -47.30
N PHE A 957 -11.95 7.99 -48.28
CA PHE A 957 -10.93 8.49 -49.20
C PHE A 957 -11.47 9.59 -50.12
N LYS A 958 -10.94 10.82 -49.95
CA LYS A 958 -11.33 12.01 -50.71
C LYS A 958 -10.12 12.89 -50.97
N ILE A 959 -9.80 13.17 -52.24
CA ILE A 959 -8.60 13.94 -52.62
C ILE A 959 -8.66 15.36 -52.03
N GLU A 960 -9.84 15.96 -51.96
CA GLU A 960 -10.04 17.31 -51.40
C GLU A 960 -9.77 17.37 -49.89
N VAL A 961 -9.93 16.24 -49.18
CA VAL A 961 -9.53 16.14 -47.77
C VAL A 961 -8.01 16.15 -47.68
N LEU A 962 -7.31 15.36 -48.50
CA LEU A 962 -5.84 15.28 -48.50
C LEU A 962 -5.18 16.63 -48.89
N ASP A 963 -5.74 17.36 -49.85
CA ASP A 963 -5.27 18.71 -50.22
C ASP A 963 -5.52 19.74 -49.10
N ARG A 964 -6.61 19.59 -48.36
CA ARG A 964 -6.88 20.41 -47.17
C ARG A 964 -5.94 20.06 -46.02
N VAL A 965 -5.54 18.80 -45.86
CA VAL A 965 -4.47 18.39 -44.93
C VAL A 965 -3.15 19.07 -45.30
N THR A 966 -2.72 19.01 -46.57
CA THR A 966 -1.54 19.76 -47.04
C THR A 966 -1.63 21.24 -46.69
N THR A 967 -2.78 21.87 -46.95
CA THR A 967 -3.00 23.30 -46.67
C THR A 967 -2.90 23.63 -45.18
N ILE A 968 -3.46 22.79 -44.31
CA ILE A 968 -3.43 22.98 -42.85
C ILE A 968 -2.01 22.81 -42.31
N LEU A 969 -1.28 21.76 -42.70
CA LEU A 969 0.06 21.49 -42.17
C LEU A 969 1.10 22.50 -42.67
N THR A 970 1.03 22.89 -43.95
CA THR A 970 1.91 23.93 -44.52
C THR A 970 1.64 25.30 -43.89
N SER A 971 0.37 25.74 -43.78
CA SER A 971 0.04 27.06 -43.21
C SER A 971 0.35 27.21 -41.71
N ARG A 972 0.64 26.11 -41.02
CA ARG A 972 0.94 26.08 -39.58
C ARG A 972 2.40 25.68 -39.26
N ASN A 973 3.21 25.39 -40.27
CA ASN A 973 4.61 24.91 -40.13
C ASN A 973 4.73 23.72 -39.15
N GLN A 974 3.96 22.65 -39.38
CA GLN A 974 3.82 21.51 -38.44
C GLN A 974 4.51 20.22 -38.88
N LYS A 975 5.12 20.21 -40.08
CA LYS A 975 6.05 19.18 -40.56
C LYS A 975 7.17 19.82 -41.36
N ASP A 976 8.30 19.13 -41.42
CA ASP A 976 9.45 19.59 -42.19
C ASP A 976 9.16 19.61 -43.70
N PRO A 977 9.78 20.52 -44.48
CA PRO A 977 9.57 20.60 -45.93
C PRO A 977 9.87 19.29 -46.68
N ALA A 978 10.80 18.47 -46.16
CA ALA A 978 11.14 17.17 -46.73
C ALA A 978 9.99 16.15 -46.61
N ASP A 979 9.34 16.09 -45.44
CA ASP A 979 8.18 15.23 -45.21
C ASP A 979 6.95 15.73 -45.97
N MET A 980 6.75 17.04 -46.07
CA MET A 980 5.70 17.59 -46.93
C MET A 980 5.92 17.23 -48.41
N ALA A 981 7.17 17.22 -48.88
CA ALA A 981 7.48 16.75 -50.24
C ALA A 981 7.28 15.24 -50.41
N ARG A 982 7.48 14.41 -49.37
CA ARG A 982 7.09 12.98 -49.39
C ARG A 982 5.58 12.83 -49.44
N TRP A 983 4.84 13.60 -48.65
CA TRP A 983 3.38 13.59 -48.61
C TRP A 983 2.75 13.93 -49.97
N GLU A 984 3.24 14.96 -50.66
CA GLU A 984 2.76 15.28 -52.02
C GLU A 984 3.00 14.13 -53.03
N ARG A 985 4.17 13.48 -52.97
CA ARG A 985 4.43 12.28 -53.79
C ARG A 985 3.49 11.13 -53.44
N LEU A 986 3.23 10.91 -52.14
CA LEU A 986 2.34 9.86 -51.67
C LEU A 986 0.89 10.10 -52.13
N LYS A 987 0.36 11.33 -52.01
CA LYS A 987 -0.95 11.73 -52.56
C LYS A 987 -1.05 11.47 -54.06
N ALA A 988 0.00 11.80 -54.83
CA ALA A 988 0.02 11.56 -56.27
C ALA A 988 -0.13 10.07 -56.60
N ARG A 989 0.52 9.18 -55.83
CA ARG A 989 0.33 7.72 -55.97
C ARG A 989 -1.09 7.27 -55.58
N PHE A 990 -1.67 7.76 -54.48
CA PHE A 990 -3.06 7.43 -54.14
C PHE A 990 -4.03 7.82 -55.24
N LYS A 991 -3.82 8.98 -55.90
CA LYS A 991 -4.64 9.42 -57.04
C LYS A 991 -4.52 8.48 -58.24
N VAL A 992 -3.31 8.02 -58.57
CA VAL A 992 -3.08 7.04 -59.64
C VAL A 992 -3.72 5.70 -59.29
N ALA A 993 -3.47 5.18 -58.09
CA ALA A 993 -4.07 3.93 -57.61
C ALA A 993 -5.59 3.97 -57.62
N LYS A 994 -6.21 5.08 -57.17
CA LYS A 994 -7.67 5.26 -57.22
C LYS A 994 -8.19 5.19 -58.66
N ALA A 995 -7.58 5.93 -59.59
CA ALA A 995 -7.98 5.89 -60.99
C ALA A 995 -7.79 4.50 -61.63
N THR A 996 -6.77 3.75 -61.23
CA THR A 996 -6.54 2.37 -61.69
C THR A 996 -7.57 1.39 -61.11
N LEU A 997 -7.93 1.53 -59.82
CA LEU A 997 -8.95 0.73 -59.16
C LEU A 997 -10.35 1.02 -59.73
N ASP A 998 -10.72 2.28 -59.89
CA ASP A 998 -12.02 2.69 -60.44
C ASP A 998 -12.18 2.19 -61.88
N GLN A 999 -11.11 2.23 -62.69
CA GLN A 999 -11.11 1.63 -64.03
C GLN A 999 -11.28 0.10 -63.97
N ALA A 1000 -10.56 -0.58 -63.07
CA ALA A 1000 -10.65 -2.03 -62.92
C ALA A 1000 -12.04 -2.49 -62.43
N GLU A 1001 -12.70 -1.72 -61.56
CA GLU A 1001 -14.06 -1.97 -61.07
C GLU A 1001 -15.09 -1.82 -62.21
N LEU A 1002 -14.96 -0.76 -63.02
CA LEU A 1002 -15.75 -0.57 -64.25
C LEU A 1002 -15.52 -1.68 -65.29
N ASP A 1003 -14.30 -2.22 -65.37
CA ASP A 1003 -13.94 -3.30 -66.29
C ASP A 1003 -14.45 -4.69 -65.82
N LEU A 1004 -14.56 -4.92 -64.51
CA LEU A 1004 -14.99 -6.19 -63.90
C LEU A 1004 -16.51 -6.37 -63.88
N GLY A 1005 -17.27 -5.32 -63.51
CA GLY A 1005 -18.73 -5.38 -63.37
C GLY A 1005 -19.22 -6.27 -62.21
N ASP A 1006 -20.50 -6.66 -62.25
CA ASP A 1006 -21.15 -7.44 -61.19
C ASP A 1006 -20.47 -8.82 -60.99
N VAL A 1007 -20.01 -9.08 -59.77
CA VAL A 1007 -19.37 -10.35 -59.36
C VAL A 1007 -20.43 -11.45 -59.16
N PRO A 1008 -20.23 -12.67 -59.69
CA PRO A 1008 -21.11 -13.80 -59.40
C PRO A 1008 -21.13 -14.16 -57.90
N PRO A 1009 -22.31 -14.39 -57.27
CA PRO A 1009 -22.41 -14.67 -55.84
C PRO A 1009 -21.63 -15.90 -55.35
N GLU A 1010 -21.29 -16.85 -56.23
CA GLU A 1010 -20.42 -17.99 -55.89
C GLU A 1010 -18.93 -17.65 -55.74
N PHE A 1011 -18.52 -16.45 -56.14
CA PHE A 1011 -17.15 -15.93 -56.05
C PHE A 1011 -17.01 -14.80 -55.00
N GLU A 1012 -18.13 -14.38 -54.41
CA GLU A 1012 -18.23 -13.33 -53.39
C GLU A 1012 -17.97 -13.91 -51.99
N ASP A 1013 -17.20 -13.20 -51.16
CA ASP A 1013 -17.01 -13.55 -49.75
C ASP A 1013 -18.31 -13.27 -48.97
N PRO A 1014 -18.92 -14.27 -48.30
CA PRO A 1014 -20.24 -14.13 -47.67
C PRO A 1014 -20.25 -13.28 -46.39
N ILE A 1015 -19.11 -12.73 -45.96
CA ILE A 1015 -18.98 -11.81 -44.82
C ILE A 1015 -18.65 -10.40 -45.31
N MET A 1016 -17.73 -10.26 -46.29
CA MET A 1016 -17.24 -8.97 -46.78
C MET A 1016 -18.03 -8.41 -47.98
N GLY A 1017 -18.59 -9.28 -48.82
CA GLY A 1017 -19.25 -8.88 -50.08
C GLY A 1017 -18.29 -8.59 -51.24
N ASP A 1018 -17.01 -8.98 -51.09
CA ASP A 1018 -15.94 -8.73 -52.06
C ASP A 1018 -15.54 -10.02 -52.81
N LEU A 1019 -14.93 -9.90 -53.98
CA LEU A 1019 -14.37 -11.04 -54.73
C LEU A 1019 -13.30 -11.78 -53.92
N MET A 1020 -13.51 -13.07 -53.63
CA MET A 1020 -12.54 -13.93 -52.93
C MET A 1020 -11.23 -14.06 -53.72
N ARG A 1021 -10.08 -13.92 -53.06
CA ARG A 1021 -8.73 -14.02 -53.66
C ARG A 1021 -8.01 -15.31 -53.27
N ASP A 1022 -8.24 -15.81 -52.06
CA ASP A 1022 -7.75 -17.11 -51.57
C ASP A 1022 -8.88 -17.84 -50.83
N PRO A 1023 -9.81 -18.49 -51.55
CA PRO A 1023 -10.95 -19.15 -50.93
C PRO A 1023 -10.53 -20.33 -50.04
N VAL A 1024 -11.08 -20.38 -48.83
CA VAL A 1024 -10.88 -21.44 -47.85
C VAL A 1024 -12.23 -21.96 -47.33
N LEU A 1025 -12.30 -23.27 -47.12
CA LEU A 1025 -13.47 -23.95 -46.56
C LEU A 1025 -13.31 -24.08 -45.04
N LEU A 1026 -14.29 -23.58 -44.30
CA LEU A 1026 -14.36 -23.67 -42.84
C LEU A 1026 -14.95 -25.02 -42.38
N PRO A 1027 -14.71 -25.45 -41.12
CA PRO A 1027 -15.40 -26.60 -40.52
C PRO A 1027 -16.93 -26.49 -40.54
N SER A 1028 -17.47 -25.27 -40.52
CA SER A 1028 -18.90 -24.96 -40.69
C SER A 1028 -19.44 -25.19 -42.11
N LYS A 1029 -18.58 -25.57 -43.07
CA LYS A 1029 -18.84 -25.79 -44.50
C LYS A 1029 -19.13 -24.52 -45.31
N HIS A 1030 -18.95 -23.34 -44.73
CA HIS A 1030 -18.93 -22.09 -45.48
C HIS A 1030 -17.57 -21.89 -46.15
N ILE A 1031 -17.56 -21.31 -47.34
CA ILE A 1031 -16.35 -20.84 -48.03
C ILE A 1031 -16.25 -19.33 -47.80
N VAL A 1032 -15.06 -18.85 -47.45
CA VAL A 1032 -14.73 -17.44 -47.22
C VAL A 1032 -13.32 -17.17 -47.75
N ASP A 1033 -12.93 -15.91 -47.92
CA ASP A 1033 -11.54 -15.57 -48.19
C ASP A 1033 -10.66 -15.82 -46.94
N ARG A 1034 -9.43 -16.29 -47.15
CA ARG A 1034 -8.46 -16.50 -46.06
C ARG A 1034 -8.27 -15.25 -45.21
N SER A 1035 -8.16 -14.08 -45.83
CA SER A 1035 -7.91 -12.83 -45.09
C SER A 1035 -9.07 -12.47 -44.17
N THR A 1036 -10.31 -12.65 -44.63
CA THR A 1036 -11.54 -12.47 -43.85
C THR A 1036 -11.57 -13.35 -42.60
N ILE A 1037 -11.34 -14.66 -42.74
CA ILE A 1037 -11.38 -15.56 -41.57
C ILE A 1037 -10.21 -15.34 -40.62
N VAL A 1038 -8.99 -15.07 -41.13
CA VAL A 1038 -7.84 -14.75 -40.27
C VAL A 1038 -8.12 -13.47 -39.48
N GLN A 1039 -8.68 -12.43 -40.10
CA GLN A 1039 -9.08 -11.20 -39.41
C GLN A 1039 -10.14 -11.45 -38.31
N HIS A 1040 -11.10 -12.36 -38.57
CA HIS A 1040 -12.08 -12.77 -37.56
C HIS A 1040 -11.41 -13.49 -36.38
N LEU A 1041 -10.60 -14.51 -36.65
CA LEU A 1041 -9.94 -15.35 -35.64
C LEU A 1041 -8.87 -14.59 -34.83
N LEU A 1042 -8.27 -13.54 -35.39
CA LEU A 1042 -7.43 -12.58 -34.67
C LEU A 1042 -8.21 -11.75 -33.62
N SER A 1043 -9.54 -11.83 -33.59
CA SER A 1043 -10.43 -11.05 -32.72
C SER A 1043 -11.33 -11.91 -31.82
N ASP A 1044 -11.93 -12.98 -32.34
CA ASP A 1044 -12.66 -14.02 -31.59
C ASP A 1044 -12.25 -15.39 -32.17
N PRO A 1045 -11.57 -16.30 -31.43
CA PRO A 1045 -11.07 -17.57 -31.94
C PRO A 1045 -12.20 -18.62 -32.08
N LYS A 1046 -13.21 -18.27 -32.87
CA LYS A 1046 -14.43 -19.06 -33.12
C LYS A 1046 -14.83 -18.93 -34.58
N ASP A 1047 -15.50 -19.95 -35.10
CA ASP A 1047 -16.11 -19.92 -36.42
C ASP A 1047 -17.24 -18.87 -36.46
N PRO A 1048 -17.27 -17.97 -37.47
CA PRO A 1048 -18.21 -16.84 -37.50
C PRO A 1048 -19.69 -17.23 -37.66
N PHE A 1049 -19.97 -18.42 -38.20
CA PHE A 1049 -21.32 -18.90 -38.50
C PHE A 1049 -21.91 -19.77 -37.37
N THR A 1050 -21.08 -20.61 -36.76
CA THR A 1050 -21.48 -21.61 -35.75
C THR A 1050 -21.08 -21.26 -34.33
N ARG A 1051 -20.16 -20.30 -34.15
CA ARG A 1051 -19.56 -19.89 -32.86
C ARG A 1051 -18.83 -21.01 -32.11
N GLN A 1052 -18.45 -22.10 -32.79
CA GLN A 1052 -17.59 -23.14 -32.21
C GLN A 1052 -16.12 -22.69 -32.24
N PRO A 1053 -15.26 -23.11 -31.29
CA PRO A 1053 -13.83 -22.77 -31.32
C PRO A 1053 -13.16 -23.23 -32.62
N MET A 1054 -12.33 -22.37 -33.22
CA MET A 1054 -11.65 -22.63 -34.50
C MET A 1054 -10.28 -21.93 -34.51
N THR A 1055 -9.32 -22.53 -35.22
CA THR A 1055 -8.01 -21.95 -35.53
C THR A 1055 -7.84 -21.74 -37.05
N VAL A 1056 -6.81 -21.00 -37.46
CA VAL A 1056 -6.51 -20.77 -38.88
C VAL A 1056 -6.12 -22.06 -39.60
N ASP A 1057 -5.51 -23.01 -38.90
CA ASP A 1057 -5.08 -24.30 -39.44
C ASP A 1057 -6.25 -25.23 -39.78
N ASP A 1058 -7.44 -24.99 -39.20
CA ASP A 1058 -8.67 -25.73 -39.50
C ASP A 1058 -9.31 -25.30 -40.84
N ALA A 1059 -8.80 -24.26 -41.52
CA ALA A 1059 -9.34 -23.74 -42.77
C ALA A 1059 -8.67 -24.37 -44.01
N VAL A 1060 -9.43 -25.17 -44.77
CA VAL A 1060 -8.90 -25.98 -45.89
C VAL A 1060 -8.90 -25.18 -47.21
N PRO A 1061 -7.75 -24.97 -47.88
CA PRO A 1061 -7.68 -24.24 -49.16
C PRO A 1061 -8.57 -24.85 -50.26
N GLN A 1062 -9.19 -24.02 -51.09
CA GLN A 1062 -10.03 -24.44 -52.23
C GLN A 1062 -9.38 -24.07 -53.58
N PRO A 1063 -8.36 -24.82 -54.04
CA PRO A 1063 -7.61 -24.48 -55.26
C PRO A 1063 -8.47 -24.48 -56.53
N ASP A 1064 -9.45 -25.38 -56.64
CA ASP A 1064 -10.33 -25.49 -57.81
C ASP A 1064 -11.25 -24.26 -57.94
N LEU A 1065 -11.74 -23.73 -56.81
CA LEU A 1065 -12.54 -22.50 -56.80
C LEU A 1065 -11.66 -21.28 -57.12
N LYS A 1066 -10.44 -21.24 -56.57
CA LYS A 1066 -9.46 -20.19 -56.88
C LYS A 1066 -9.15 -20.12 -58.37
N ALA A 1067 -8.89 -21.27 -59.01
CA ALA A 1067 -8.65 -21.35 -60.45
C ALA A 1067 -9.86 -20.86 -61.28
N ARG A 1068 -11.09 -21.17 -60.84
CA ARG A 1068 -12.32 -20.65 -61.49
C ARG A 1068 -12.47 -19.14 -61.35
N ILE A 1069 -12.13 -18.58 -60.18
CA ILE A 1069 -12.16 -17.12 -59.94
C ILE A 1069 -11.10 -16.42 -60.78
N GLU A 1070 -9.88 -16.96 -60.84
CA GLU A 1070 -8.79 -16.44 -61.67
C GLU A 1070 -9.16 -16.48 -63.17
N GLN A 1071 -9.75 -17.58 -63.65
CA GLN A 1071 -10.24 -17.68 -65.02
C GLN A 1071 -11.34 -16.66 -65.32
N TRP A 1072 -12.36 -16.55 -64.46
CA TRP A 1072 -13.45 -15.57 -64.62
C TRP A 1072 -12.93 -14.13 -64.67
N ARG A 1073 -11.96 -13.80 -63.81
CA ARG A 1073 -11.31 -12.49 -63.79
C ARG A 1073 -10.51 -12.22 -65.06
N GLU A 1074 -9.77 -13.20 -65.59
CA GLU A 1074 -9.04 -13.09 -66.85
C GLU A 1074 -10.01 -12.87 -68.03
N GLU A 1075 -11.11 -13.64 -68.07
CA GLU A 1075 -12.18 -13.50 -69.07
C GLU A 1075 -12.81 -12.10 -69.02
N LYS A 1076 -13.13 -11.57 -67.83
CA LYS A 1076 -13.67 -10.21 -67.67
C LYS A 1076 -12.69 -9.11 -68.07
N MET A 1077 -11.43 -9.20 -67.66
CA MET A 1077 -10.39 -8.27 -68.10
C MET A 1077 -10.19 -8.33 -69.63
N GLN A 1078 -10.33 -9.49 -70.25
CA GLN A 1078 -10.24 -9.63 -71.71
C GLN A 1078 -11.48 -9.09 -72.43
N GLU A 1079 -12.70 -9.28 -71.89
CA GLU A 1079 -13.91 -8.62 -72.37
C GLU A 1079 -13.80 -7.09 -72.29
N ALA A 1080 -13.30 -6.54 -71.19
CA ALA A 1080 -13.08 -5.11 -71.01
C ALA A 1080 -12.03 -4.55 -71.98
N ARG A 1081 -10.88 -5.24 -72.13
CA ARG A 1081 -9.87 -4.89 -73.14
C ARG A 1081 -10.41 -4.92 -74.56
N ASN A 1082 -11.24 -5.91 -74.91
CA ASN A 1082 -11.86 -6.01 -76.22
C ASN A 1082 -12.89 -4.88 -76.45
N LYS A 1083 -13.66 -4.49 -75.43
CA LYS A 1083 -14.55 -3.31 -75.48
C LYS A 1083 -13.76 -2.01 -75.66
N LEU A 1084 -12.69 -1.81 -74.90
CA LEU A 1084 -11.78 -0.66 -75.02
C LEU A 1084 -11.11 -0.58 -76.40
N ALA A 1085 -10.70 -1.71 -76.97
CA ALA A 1085 -10.15 -1.77 -78.33
C ALA A 1085 -11.23 -1.44 -79.39
N ALA A 1086 -12.46 -1.91 -79.20
CA ALA A 1086 -13.58 -1.57 -80.07
C ALA A 1086 -13.90 -0.06 -80.03
N THR A 1087 -14.04 0.54 -78.85
CA THR A 1087 -14.30 1.99 -78.72
C THR A 1087 -13.13 2.86 -79.19
N ALA A 1088 -11.89 2.40 -79.06
CA ALA A 1088 -10.74 3.08 -79.67
C ALA A 1088 -10.80 3.03 -81.20
N SER A 1089 -11.19 1.90 -81.79
CA SER A 1089 -11.36 1.80 -83.25
C SER A 1089 -12.56 2.61 -83.78
N GLU A 1090 -13.63 2.78 -83.00
CA GLU A 1090 -14.74 3.69 -83.33
C GLU A 1090 -14.35 5.17 -83.18
N ALA A 1091 -13.43 5.52 -82.27
CA ALA A 1091 -12.90 6.87 -82.13
C ALA A 1091 -11.96 7.25 -83.28
N GLU A 1092 -11.05 6.36 -83.71
CA GLU A 1092 -10.23 6.59 -84.91
C GLU A 1092 -11.07 6.63 -86.19
N ALA A 1093 -12.17 5.87 -86.26
CA ALA A 1093 -13.12 5.93 -87.38
C ALA A 1093 -13.92 7.25 -87.45
N MET A 1094 -13.95 8.05 -86.37
CA MET A 1094 -14.64 9.35 -86.33
C MET A 1094 -13.75 10.56 -86.69
N ASP A 1095 -12.43 10.40 -86.79
CA ASP A 1095 -11.47 11.47 -87.14
C ASP A 1095 -11.04 11.44 -88.64
N THR A 1096 -11.90 10.89 -89.51
CA THR A 1096 -11.66 10.82 -90.98
C THR A 1096 -12.84 11.25 -91.86
N THR A 1097 -13.63 12.23 -91.39
CA THR A 1097 -14.61 13.03 -92.17
C THR A 1097 -14.79 14.37 -91.45
N GLU A 1098 -14.59 15.58 -91.98
CA GLU A 1098 -14.24 16.13 -93.31
C GLU A 1098 -13.12 17.20 -93.06
N GLY A 1099 -12.36 17.76 -94.02
CA GLY A 1099 -12.69 18.22 -95.37
C GLY A 1099 -12.88 19.73 -95.38
#